data_AF-A0A4Y8SAN5-F1
#
_entry.id   AF-A0A4Y8SAN5-F1
#
_cell.length_a   1.000
_cell.length_b   1.000
_cell.length_c   1.000
_cell.angle_alpha   90.00
_cell.angle_beta   90.00
_cell.angle_gamma   90.00
#
_symmetry.space_group_name_H-M   'P 1'
#
loop_
_entity.id
_entity.type
_entity.pdbx_description
1 polymer ?
#
loop_
_entity_poly.entity_id
_entity_poly.type
_entity_poly.pdbx_seq_one_letter_code
_entity_poly.pdbx_strand_id
1 'polypeptide(L)'
;MKNLLSLFLLSFIAATLQAQDMPADSGTFLLHKFEQRIGKETYKVYNYKDSKKYVVDFKFVDRGSPVPLKATIKVNPVTDPLELVIKGSTSRFSDVNDSIKINGNTAVIRVNDSTYTKKLLPLSFPITGYSPATVQMLLLKYWNNKKQPASINTLPFGSLQIKKAGTDILTFNGMPLPLIRYTISGLIWGDETLWTNNAGKLMCILTIDAEGDKTEMMSEPYEALLPELIKRAAGYGMAAFARSTALPTSGNRIVAITDGNILDVERGTIMENGVLIIKDGKISGIYKSSMAAIPKGAQVINAKGKTILPGLWDMHAHFEQTEWGPAYLAAGVTTVRDCGNELGFIDAIQRAIDSGKGIGPKILMAGIIDGKGPMALGIIQADSKEEAIKAVDTYKALGFDQIKIYSSMKPAIVKAVCDEAHKLGLTVTGHIPNGMTLKGGVDSGMNMVNHMQYVYSMMKRNKDRSVNFEDSISVAAIKFLADRKVVIDPTIGVYDMSYRNVKDDVTKMEPAFYTLPLPLQIQFKNTGEDSATVARFRPLLESLKQLVKRLYDAGVPVVAGTDMGFPGFSVDRELEIYVAAGLTPAQALKTATITPAQVMGLDKKTGSIAIGKNADIIIVDGNPLNNISDIRNVKVVIKGGKVYSPTVLHKMVGFSK
;
A
#
# COMPACT_ATOMS: atom_id res chain seq x y z
N MET A 1 82.76 -1.40 6.86
CA MET A 1 81.29 -1.26 6.81
C MET A 1 80.83 -1.90 5.51
N LYS A 2 80.68 -3.24 5.44
CA LYS A 2 79.48 -4.06 5.72
C LYS A 2 78.26 -3.75 4.81
N ASN A 3 77.83 -4.83 4.12
CA ASN A 3 76.52 -5.14 3.50
C ASN A 3 76.47 -4.88 1.98
N LEU A 4 76.77 -5.83 1.08
CA LEU A 4 76.15 -7.13 0.75
C LEU A 4 74.67 -7.04 0.32
N LEU A 5 74.46 -7.20 -0.99
CA LEU A 5 73.22 -7.61 -1.64
C LEU A 5 72.79 -8.99 -1.13
N SER A 6 71.53 -9.11 -0.70
CA SER A 6 70.85 -10.39 -0.54
C SER A 6 69.41 -10.26 -1.03
N LEU A 7 69.09 -11.04 -2.06
CA LEU A 7 67.73 -11.37 -2.52
C LEU A 7 66.89 -11.88 -1.34
N PHE A 8 65.67 -11.37 -1.20
CA PHE A 8 64.59 -12.08 -0.51
C PHE A 8 63.41 -12.23 -1.47
N LEU A 9 63.24 -13.46 -1.98
CA LEU A 9 61.98 -13.96 -2.50
C LEU A 9 60.98 -13.99 -1.33
N LEU A 10 59.93 -13.18 -1.38
CA LEU A 10 58.71 -13.44 -0.61
C LEU A 10 57.68 -14.06 -1.55
N SER A 11 57.51 -15.35 -1.40
CA SER A 11 56.43 -16.17 -1.94
C SER A 11 55.09 -15.65 -1.43
N PHE A 12 54.34 -14.95 -2.27
CA PHE A 12 52.92 -14.75 -2.08
C PHE A 12 52.21 -16.10 -2.30
N ILE A 13 51.89 -16.79 -1.21
CA ILE A 13 50.87 -17.84 -1.23
C ILE A 13 49.54 -17.12 -1.49
N ALA A 14 49.11 -17.14 -2.75
CA ALA A 14 47.73 -16.86 -3.09
C ALA A 14 46.87 -17.90 -2.37
N ALA A 15 46.28 -17.52 -1.24
CA ALA A 15 45.13 -18.23 -0.69
C ALA A 15 43.99 -18.04 -1.70
N THR A 16 43.92 -18.90 -2.70
CA THR A 16 42.69 -19.10 -3.46
C THR A 16 41.63 -19.50 -2.45
N LEU A 17 40.75 -18.56 -2.10
CA LEU A 17 39.44 -18.90 -1.58
C LEU A 17 38.80 -19.76 -2.67
N GLN A 18 38.90 -21.09 -2.51
CA GLN A 18 37.98 -21.99 -3.17
C GLN A 18 36.59 -21.56 -2.71
N ALA A 19 35.85 -20.91 -3.61
CA ALA A 19 34.41 -20.85 -3.49
C ALA A 19 33.97 -22.29 -3.27
N GLN A 20 33.40 -22.57 -2.10
CA GLN A 20 32.81 -23.87 -1.83
C GLN A 20 31.72 -24.07 -2.89
N ASP A 21 31.97 -24.96 -3.85
CA ASP A 21 31.01 -25.27 -4.91
C ASP A 21 29.67 -25.61 -4.25
N MET A 22 28.69 -24.77 -4.54
CA MET A 22 27.32 -24.94 -4.11
C MET A 22 26.78 -26.25 -4.73
N PRO A 23 26.09 -27.13 -3.98
CA PRO A 23 25.49 -28.34 -4.55
C PRO A 23 24.63 -28.01 -5.77
N ALA A 24 24.58 -28.88 -6.79
CA ALA A 24 23.88 -28.63 -8.06
C ALA A 24 22.41 -28.19 -7.92
N ASP A 25 21.76 -28.51 -6.79
CA ASP A 25 20.37 -28.18 -6.48
C ASP A 25 20.19 -26.97 -5.55
N SER A 26 21.24 -26.17 -5.29
CA SER A 26 21.13 -24.91 -4.54
C SER A 26 20.94 -23.69 -5.45
N GLY A 27 20.35 -22.62 -4.91
CA GLY A 27 20.11 -21.39 -5.65
C GLY A 27 20.03 -20.15 -4.78
N THR A 28 20.07 -18.99 -5.45
CA THR A 28 19.94 -17.66 -4.85
C THR A 28 18.71 -16.95 -5.44
N PHE A 29 17.89 -16.39 -4.56
CA PHE A 29 16.91 -15.35 -4.93
C PHE A 29 17.37 -14.04 -4.30
N LEU A 30 17.46 -13.00 -5.11
CA LEU A 30 17.65 -11.65 -4.61
C LEU A 30 16.32 -11.16 -4.07
N LEU A 31 16.38 -10.51 -2.91
CA LEU A 31 15.22 -9.96 -2.23
C LEU A 31 15.19 -8.46 -2.49
N HIS A 32 14.02 -7.98 -2.89
CA HIS A 32 13.75 -6.59 -3.18
C HIS A 32 12.53 -6.11 -2.40
N LYS A 33 12.51 -4.81 -2.12
CA LYS A 33 11.39 -4.10 -1.51
C LYS A 33 11.29 -2.75 -2.20
N PHE A 34 10.16 -2.48 -2.84
CA PHE A 34 10.00 -1.34 -3.76
C PHE A 34 11.05 -1.34 -4.87
N GLU A 35 11.27 -2.49 -5.52
CA GLU A 35 12.25 -2.74 -6.58
C GLU A 35 13.73 -2.60 -6.14
N GLN A 36 13.97 -2.10 -4.92
CA GLN A 36 15.29 -1.91 -4.36
C GLN A 36 15.80 -3.21 -3.75
N ARG A 37 17.00 -3.65 -4.17
CA ARG A 37 17.66 -4.81 -3.59
C ARG A 37 18.00 -4.57 -2.12
N ILE A 38 17.46 -5.42 -1.24
CA ILE A 38 17.61 -5.34 0.22
C ILE A 38 18.36 -6.54 0.80
N GLY A 39 18.48 -7.63 0.04
CA GLY A 39 19.13 -8.84 0.53
C GLY A 39 19.08 -10.00 -0.45
N LYS A 40 19.18 -11.20 0.11
CA LYS A 40 19.03 -12.44 -0.65
C LYS A 40 18.54 -13.59 0.22
N GLU A 41 17.83 -14.50 -0.42
CA GLU A 41 17.59 -15.84 0.04
C GLU A 41 18.59 -16.79 -0.63
N THR A 42 19.19 -17.69 0.14
CA THR A 42 19.93 -18.84 -0.38
C THR A 42 19.40 -20.12 0.24
N TYR A 43 19.45 -21.23 -0.48
CA TYR A 43 19.07 -22.52 0.08
C TYR A 43 20.06 -23.63 -0.27
N LYS A 44 20.26 -24.56 0.67
CA LYS A 44 21.05 -25.78 0.50
C LYS A 44 20.15 -27.01 0.59
N VAL A 45 20.38 -27.97 -0.28
CA VAL A 45 19.61 -29.22 -0.33
C VAL A 45 20.43 -30.37 0.23
N TYR A 46 19.85 -31.10 1.19
CA TYR A 46 20.41 -32.30 1.79
C TYR A 46 19.52 -33.49 1.42
N ASN A 47 20.10 -34.46 0.72
CA ASN A 47 19.40 -35.67 0.31
C ASN A 47 19.57 -36.76 1.38
N TYR A 48 18.46 -37.38 1.78
CA TYR A 48 18.41 -38.54 2.65
C TYR A 48 17.69 -39.68 1.92
N LYS A 49 17.80 -40.91 2.44
CA LYS A 49 17.17 -42.10 1.84
C LYS A 49 15.70 -41.90 1.49
N ASP A 50 14.91 -41.39 2.44
CA ASP A 50 13.46 -41.26 2.32
C ASP A 50 12.96 -39.81 2.35
N SER A 51 13.86 -38.82 2.20
CA SER A 51 13.48 -37.40 2.24
C SER A 51 14.54 -36.47 1.67
N LYS A 52 14.13 -35.25 1.31
CA LYS A 52 15.03 -34.13 1.04
C LYS A 52 14.78 -33.03 2.07
N LYS A 53 15.83 -32.39 2.56
CA LYS A 53 15.74 -31.21 3.44
C LYS A 53 16.34 -30.00 2.75
N TYR A 54 15.58 -28.93 2.69
CA TYR A 54 16.01 -27.63 2.23
C TYR A 54 16.30 -26.78 3.47
N VAL A 55 17.50 -26.22 3.54
CA VAL A 55 17.90 -25.27 4.58
C VAL A 55 18.04 -23.91 3.92
N VAL A 56 17.17 -22.98 4.31
CA VAL A 56 17.00 -21.66 3.72
C VAL A 56 17.55 -20.61 4.66
N ASP A 57 18.41 -19.75 4.13
CA ASP A 57 18.91 -18.54 4.77
C ASP A 57 18.30 -17.34 4.05
N PHE A 58 17.28 -16.73 4.67
CA PHE A 58 16.51 -15.61 4.14
C PHE A 58 16.93 -14.35 4.91
N LYS A 59 17.80 -13.54 4.30
CA LYS A 59 18.45 -12.42 4.97
C LYS A 59 18.39 -11.17 4.14
N PHE A 60 17.89 -10.10 4.74
CA PHE A 60 17.89 -8.78 4.15
C PHE A 60 18.01 -7.71 5.23
N VAL A 61 18.17 -6.47 4.79
CA VAL A 61 18.19 -5.27 5.62
C VAL A 61 17.05 -4.38 5.16
N ASP A 62 16.07 -4.13 6.03
CA ASP A 62 15.03 -3.12 5.79
C ASP A 62 15.44 -1.82 6.47
N ARG A 63 15.75 -0.79 5.67
CA ARG A 63 16.14 0.55 6.13
C ARG A 63 17.09 0.48 7.33
N GLY A 64 18.27 -0.08 7.10
CA GLY A 64 19.36 -0.25 8.09
C GLY A 64 19.13 -1.32 9.16
N SER A 65 17.94 -1.92 9.26
CA SER A 65 17.62 -2.91 10.27
C SER A 65 17.72 -4.33 9.69
N PRO A 66 18.58 -5.21 10.23
CA PRO A 66 18.71 -6.56 9.73
C PRO A 66 17.45 -7.38 10.07
N VAL A 67 16.97 -8.14 9.09
CA VAL A 67 15.82 -9.04 9.23
C VAL A 67 16.31 -10.47 9.02
N PRO A 68 16.74 -11.16 10.09
CA PRO A 68 17.22 -12.53 9.99
C PRO A 68 16.02 -13.47 9.98
N LEU A 69 15.88 -14.28 8.93
CA LEU A 69 14.93 -15.37 8.88
C LEU A 69 15.63 -16.65 8.40
N LYS A 70 15.45 -17.73 9.14
CA LYS A 70 15.89 -19.05 8.71
C LYS A 70 14.68 -19.95 8.58
N ALA A 71 14.66 -20.73 7.50
CA ALA A 71 13.65 -21.75 7.33
C ALA A 71 14.29 -23.11 7.02
N THR A 72 13.64 -24.18 7.46
CA THR A 72 13.93 -25.52 6.95
C THR A 72 12.64 -26.18 6.53
N ILE A 73 12.63 -26.76 5.33
CA ILE A 73 11.50 -27.56 4.85
C ILE A 73 11.98 -28.94 4.45
N LYS A 74 11.30 -29.96 4.95
CA LYS A 74 11.57 -31.37 4.66
C LYS A 74 10.43 -31.93 3.84
N VAL A 75 10.76 -32.64 2.76
CA VAL A 75 9.79 -33.29 1.86
C VAL A 75 10.18 -34.74 1.62
N ASN A 76 9.22 -35.60 1.29
CA ASN A 76 9.49 -36.96 0.84
C ASN A 76 9.95 -36.99 -0.65
N PRO A 77 10.31 -38.15 -1.23
CA PRO A 77 10.77 -38.22 -2.62
C PRO A 77 9.76 -37.76 -3.68
N VAL A 78 8.46 -37.79 -3.36
CA VAL A 78 7.38 -37.29 -4.23
C VAL A 78 6.95 -35.86 -3.86
N THR A 79 7.79 -35.13 -3.11
CA THR A 79 7.63 -33.72 -2.69
C THR A 79 6.48 -33.44 -1.71
N ASP A 80 5.90 -34.46 -1.07
CA ASP A 80 4.94 -34.20 -0.01
C ASP A 80 5.66 -33.60 1.20
N PRO A 81 5.11 -32.54 1.83
CA PRO A 81 5.72 -31.90 2.97
C PRO A 81 5.68 -32.80 4.20
N LEU A 82 6.79 -32.84 4.93
CA LEU A 82 6.94 -33.56 6.18
C LEU A 82 7.12 -32.61 7.36
N GLU A 83 7.86 -31.52 7.16
CA GLU A 83 8.17 -30.56 8.22
C GLU A 83 8.48 -29.18 7.62
N LEU A 84 8.02 -28.12 8.28
CA LEU A 84 8.45 -26.74 8.06
C LEU A 84 8.84 -26.14 9.41
N VAL A 85 9.98 -25.49 9.48
CA VAL A 85 10.41 -24.69 10.64
C VAL A 85 10.81 -23.32 10.13
N ILE A 86 10.30 -22.26 10.72
CA ILE A 86 10.66 -20.87 10.42
C ILE A 86 11.02 -20.19 11.74
N LYS A 87 12.22 -19.60 11.80
CA LYS A 87 12.71 -18.89 12.99
C LYS A 87 13.42 -17.61 12.59
N GLY A 88 13.06 -16.49 13.22
CA GLY A 88 13.65 -15.20 12.92
C GLY A 88 12.74 -14.04 13.29
N SER A 89 12.79 -12.97 12.50
CA SER A 89 11.95 -11.79 12.67
C SER A 89 11.38 -11.31 11.31
N THR A 90 10.30 -10.53 11.36
CA THR A 90 9.75 -9.80 10.20
C THR A 90 10.37 -8.41 10.05
N SER A 91 10.01 -7.66 9.01
CA SER A 91 10.62 -6.36 8.69
C SER A 91 10.37 -5.28 9.75
N ARG A 92 9.25 -5.35 10.48
CA ARG A 92 8.92 -4.45 11.60
C ARG A 92 9.03 -5.12 12.97
N PHE A 93 10.00 -6.02 13.13
CA PHE A 93 10.46 -6.58 14.42
C PHE A 93 9.48 -7.50 15.15
N SER A 94 8.54 -8.15 14.47
CA SER A 94 7.80 -9.26 15.08
C SER A 94 8.64 -10.53 15.02
N ASP A 95 8.79 -11.22 16.15
CA ASP A 95 9.45 -12.52 16.19
C ASP A 95 8.58 -13.60 15.54
N VAL A 96 9.23 -14.48 14.77
CA VAL A 96 8.63 -15.67 14.17
C VAL A 96 9.33 -16.89 14.74
N ASN A 97 8.55 -17.80 15.34
CA ASN A 97 9.05 -19.06 15.86
C ASN A 97 8.04 -20.17 15.62
N ASP A 98 7.90 -20.52 14.35
CA ASP A 98 6.85 -21.39 13.86
C ASP A 98 7.43 -22.75 13.45
N SER A 99 6.71 -23.82 13.77
CA SER A 99 7.04 -25.14 13.28
C SER A 99 5.81 -25.98 13.00
N ILE A 100 5.83 -26.73 11.91
CA ILE A 100 4.76 -27.63 11.50
C ILE A 100 5.40 -28.96 11.20
N LYS A 101 5.01 -30.01 11.92
CA LYS A 101 5.48 -31.37 11.70
C LYS A 101 4.30 -32.28 11.41
N ILE A 102 4.33 -32.92 10.24
CA ILE A 102 3.26 -33.80 9.76
C ILE A 102 3.60 -35.25 10.17
N ASN A 103 2.69 -35.86 10.93
CA ASN A 103 2.80 -37.23 11.43
C ASN A 103 1.55 -38.01 10.98
N GLY A 104 1.66 -38.69 9.83
CA GLY A 104 0.54 -39.44 9.26
C GLY A 104 -0.67 -38.55 8.96
N ASN A 105 -1.77 -38.76 9.68
CA ASN A 105 -3.02 -38.03 9.53
C ASN A 105 -3.17 -36.83 10.50
N THR A 106 -2.08 -36.42 11.16
CA THR A 106 -2.05 -35.28 12.08
C THR A 106 -0.88 -34.36 11.80
N ALA A 107 -0.98 -33.10 12.23
CA ALA A 107 0.11 -32.14 12.23
C ALA A 107 0.25 -31.52 13.63
N VAL A 108 1.47 -31.50 14.15
CA VAL A 108 1.84 -30.72 15.34
C VAL A 108 2.28 -29.35 14.86
N ILE A 109 1.60 -28.31 15.32
CA ILE A 109 1.76 -26.93 14.87
C ILE A 109 2.19 -26.09 16.07
N ARG A 110 3.29 -25.38 15.91
CA ARG A 110 3.72 -24.28 16.78
C ARG A 110 3.59 -22.97 16.01
N VAL A 111 2.91 -22.01 16.61
CA VAL A 111 2.88 -20.61 16.16
C VAL A 111 3.34 -19.77 17.33
N ASN A 112 4.52 -19.16 17.21
CA ASN A 112 5.22 -18.49 18.30
C ASN A 112 5.29 -19.37 19.56
N ASP A 113 4.63 -18.98 20.65
CA ASP A 113 4.66 -19.74 21.92
C ASP A 113 3.55 -20.76 22.09
N SER A 114 2.61 -20.81 21.15
CA SER A 114 1.46 -21.71 21.20
C SER A 114 1.72 -22.97 20.38
N THR A 115 1.54 -24.14 20.99
CA THR A 115 1.65 -25.45 20.32
C THR A 115 0.33 -26.20 20.42
N TYR A 116 -0.14 -26.76 19.31
CA TYR A 116 -1.36 -27.57 19.25
C TYR A 116 -1.27 -28.63 18.15
N THR A 117 -2.13 -29.66 18.24
CA THR A 117 -2.22 -30.72 17.23
C THR A 117 -3.52 -30.57 16.44
N LYS A 118 -3.45 -30.73 15.12
CA LYS A 118 -4.60 -30.66 14.21
C LYS A 118 -4.67 -31.92 13.35
N LYS A 119 -5.89 -32.37 13.05
CA LYS A 119 -6.10 -33.39 12.01
C LYS A 119 -5.65 -32.84 10.65
N LEU A 120 -4.85 -33.61 9.93
CA LEU A 120 -4.38 -33.24 8.60
C LEU A 120 -5.54 -33.42 7.60
N LEU A 121 -5.89 -32.34 6.91
CA LEU A 121 -6.85 -32.40 5.82
C LEU A 121 -6.15 -32.91 4.55
N PRO A 122 -6.89 -33.52 3.60
CA PRO A 122 -6.35 -33.83 2.28
C PRO A 122 -5.73 -32.59 1.62
N LEU A 123 -4.70 -32.78 0.80
CA LEU A 123 -4.05 -31.69 0.07
C LEU A 123 -3.59 -30.54 0.97
N SER A 124 -2.91 -30.87 2.07
CA SER A 124 -2.36 -29.88 3.01
C SER A 124 -0.90 -29.56 2.72
N PHE A 125 -0.54 -28.28 2.77
CA PHE A 125 0.84 -27.81 2.63
C PHE A 125 1.18 -26.79 3.73
N PRO A 126 2.33 -26.92 4.43
CA PRO A 126 2.76 -25.95 5.43
C PRO A 126 3.34 -24.70 4.75
N ILE A 127 2.66 -23.57 4.88
CA ILE A 127 3.07 -22.29 4.32
C ILE A 127 2.27 -21.14 4.97
N THR A 128 2.90 -19.96 5.09
CA THR A 128 2.33 -18.72 5.65
C THR A 128 2.49 -17.56 4.67
N GLY A 129 1.77 -16.44 4.87
CA GLY A 129 1.80 -15.27 3.99
C GLY A 129 3.20 -14.75 3.69
N TYR A 130 4.04 -14.65 4.72
CA TYR A 130 5.45 -14.27 4.60
C TYR A 130 6.33 -15.52 4.49
N SER A 131 6.46 -16.05 3.27
CA SER A 131 7.17 -17.31 3.00
C SER A 131 8.41 -17.12 2.12
N PRO A 132 9.52 -17.83 2.40
CA PRO A 132 10.66 -17.86 1.49
C PRO A 132 10.30 -18.40 0.09
N ALA A 133 10.97 -17.88 -0.94
CA ALA A 133 10.83 -18.31 -2.33
C ALA A 133 11.02 -19.83 -2.51
N THR A 134 11.94 -20.42 -1.75
CA THR A 134 12.19 -21.87 -1.77
C THR A 134 10.96 -22.67 -1.30
N VAL A 135 10.23 -22.18 -0.30
CA VAL A 135 9.02 -22.85 0.20
C VAL A 135 7.91 -22.76 -0.86
N GLN A 136 7.75 -21.59 -1.49
CA GLN A 136 6.78 -21.42 -2.58
C GLN A 136 7.14 -22.23 -3.84
N MET A 137 8.43 -22.36 -4.17
CA MET A 137 8.90 -23.25 -5.22
C MET A 137 8.46 -24.70 -4.95
N LEU A 138 8.56 -25.16 -3.71
CA LEU A 138 8.13 -26.50 -3.31
C LEU A 138 6.61 -26.65 -3.31
N LEU A 139 5.87 -25.60 -2.96
CA LEU A 139 4.42 -25.55 -3.08
C LEU A 139 3.98 -25.76 -4.55
N LEU A 140 4.62 -25.08 -5.50
CA LEU A 140 4.30 -25.23 -6.92
C LEU A 140 4.62 -26.64 -7.45
N LYS A 141 5.72 -27.24 -6.99
CA LYS A 141 6.05 -28.65 -7.29
C LYS A 141 5.01 -29.60 -6.71
N TYR A 142 4.62 -29.40 -5.46
CA TYR A 142 3.57 -30.17 -4.80
C TYR A 142 2.25 -30.08 -5.57
N TRP A 143 1.82 -28.87 -5.93
CA TRP A 143 0.58 -28.64 -6.70
C TRP A 143 0.59 -29.38 -8.04
N ASN A 144 1.69 -29.30 -8.79
CA ASN A 144 1.84 -30.04 -10.05
C ASN A 144 1.80 -31.57 -9.83
N ASN A 145 2.50 -32.08 -8.81
CA ASN A 145 2.53 -33.51 -8.49
C ASN A 145 1.17 -34.05 -8.01
N LYS A 146 0.34 -33.20 -7.40
CA LYS A 146 -1.05 -33.52 -7.04
C LYS A 146 -2.05 -33.30 -8.18
N LYS A 147 -1.57 -33.19 -9.43
CA LYS A 147 -2.39 -32.98 -10.63
C LYS A 147 -3.21 -31.68 -10.57
N GLN A 148 -2.58 -30.61 -10.07
CA GLN A 148 -3.10 -29.25 -10.12
C GLN A 148 -4.48 -29.10 -9.46
N PRO A 149 -4.61 -29.44 -8.16
CA PRO A 149 -5.88 -29.33 -7.47
C PRO A 149 -6.37 -27.88 -7.44
N ALA A 150 -7.69 -27.70 -7.43
CA ALA A 150 -8.33 -26.38 -7.39
C ALA A 150 -8.04 -25.61 -6.09
N SER A 151 -7.77 -26.32 -4.99
CA SER A 151 -7.48 -25.74 -3.68
C SER A 151 -6.49 -26.61 -2.90
N ILE A 152 -5.63 -25.97 -2.12
CA ILE A 152 -4.70 -26.58 -1.18
C ILE A 152 -4.98 -26.01 0.21
N ASN A 153 -5.16 -26.87 1.20
CA ASN A 153 -5.28 -26.45 2.59
C ASN A 153 -3.91 -25.98 3.10
N THR A 154 -3.86 -24.82 3.76
CA THR A 154 -2.61 -24.30 4.34
C THR A 154 -2.55 -24.61 5.83
N LEU A 155 -1.34 -24.92 6.30
CA LEU A 155 -1.04 -25.03 7.73
C LEU A 155 -0.19 -23.81 8.12
N PRO A 156 -0.50 -23.12 9.23
CA PRO A 156 -1.40 -23.53 10.32
C PRO A 156 -2.92 -23.42 10.03
N PHE A 157 -3.32 -22.51 9.15
CA PHE A 157 -4.72 -22.25 8.82
C PHE A 157 -4.86 -21.72 7.38
N GLY A 158 -6.09 -21.75 6.86
CA GLY A 158 -6.45 -21.19 5.56
C GLY A 158 -6.45 -22.22 4.43
N SER A 159 -6.56 -21.69 3.21
CA SER A 159 -6.43 -22.43 1.97
C SER A 159 -5.99 -21.48 0.88
N LEU A 160 -5.29 -22.00 -0.12
CA LEU A 160 -4.85 -21.23 -1.28
C LEU A 160 -5.31 -21.88 -2.60
N GLN A 161 -5.33 -21.06 -3.65
CA GLN A 161 -5.59 -21.49 -5.01
C GLN A 161 -4.39 -21.13 -5.87
N ILE A 162 -3.98 -22.04 -6.77
CA ILE A 162 -2.94 -21.77 -7.75
C ILE A 162 -3.54 -21.90 -9.15
N LYS A 163 -3.29 -20.90 -10.00
CA LYS A 163 -3.77 -20.90 -11.39
C LYS A 163 -2.60 -20.66 -12.33
N LYS A 164 -2.52 -21.44 -13.41
CA LYS A 164 -1.68 -21.08 -14.56
C LYS A 164 -2.34 -19.90 -15.27
N ALA A 165 -1.75 -18.72 -15.13
CA ALA A 165 -2.34 -17.45 -15.53
C ALA A 165 -1.96 -17.03 -16.97
N GLY A 166 -0.86 -17.57 -17.51
CA GLY A 166 -0.48 -17.31 -18.90
C GLY A 166 0.96 -17.68 -19.20
N THR A 167 1.46 -17.21 -20.34
CA THR A 167 2.87 -17.29 -20.73
C THR A 167 3.36 -15.91 -21.14
N ASP A 168 4.61 -15.61 -20.82
CA ASP A 168 5.30 -14.38 -21.14
C ASP A 168 6.55 -14.71 -21.95
N ILE A 169 6.88 -13.90 -22.95
CA ILE A 169 8.18 -13.95 -23.61
C ILE A 169 8.90 -12.65 -23.25
N LEU A 170 10.05 -12.79 -22.60
CA LEU A 170 10.99 -11.70 -22.33
C LEU A 170 12.23 -11.86 -23.20
N THR A 171 13.08 -10.84 -23.23
CA THR A 171 14.40 -10.91 -23.85
C THR A 171 15.45 -10.87 -22.76
N PHE A 172 16.35 -11.86 -22.74
CA PHE A 172 17.47 -11.91 -21.81
C PHE A 172 18.75 -12.22 -22.58
N ASN A 173 19.76 -11.36 -22.46
CA ASN A 173 21.01 -11.43 -23.25
C ASN A 173 20.76 -11.57 -24.76
N GLY A 174 19.77 -10.85 -25.29
CA GLY A 174 19.40 -10.87 -26.71
C GLY A 174 18.60 -12.10 -27.17
N MET A 175 18.35 -13.08 -26.29
CA MET A 175 17.59 -14.29 -26.62
C MET A 175 16.17 -14.26 -26.04
N PRO A 176 15.17 -14.83 -26.74
CA PRO A 176 13.84 -15.05 -26.17
C PRO A 176 13.90 -15.97 -24.95
N LEU A 177 13.31 -15.52 -23.84
CA LEU A 177 13.15 -16.25 -22.60
C LEU A 177 11.64 -16.50 -22.37
N PRO A 178 11.11 -17.67 -22.74
CA PRO A 178 9.73 -18.03 -22.45
C PRO A 178 9.56 -18.35 -20.96
N LEU A 179 8.56 -17.73 -20.35
CA LEU A 179 8.16 -17.89 -18.96
C LEU A 179 6.70 -18.34 -18.88
N ILE A 180 6.40 -19.14 -17.86
CA ILE A 180 5.04 -19.53 -17.50
C ILE A 180 4.66 -18.73 -16.27
N ARG A 181 3.55 -18.00 -16.36
CA ARG A 181 3.03 -17.17 -15.27
C ARG A 181 1.95 -17.91 -14.51
N TYR A 182 1.97 -17.78 -13.19
CA TYR A 182 0.96 -18.30 -12.28
C TYR A 182 0.49 -17.20 -11.32
N THR A 183 -0.70 -17.40 -10.76
CA THR A 183 -1.16 -16.64 -9.60
C THR A 183 -1.39 -17.56 -8.42
N ILE A 184 -1.09 -17.07 -7.21
CA ILE A 184 -1.46 -17.72 -5.95
C ILE A 184 -2.38 -16.78 -5.17
N SER A 185 -3.61 -17.23 -4.92
CA SER A 185 -4.61 -16.48 -4.15
C SER A 185 -4.78 -17.11 -2.76
N GLY A 186 -4.96 -16.27 -1.74
CA GLY A 186 -5.31 -16.69 -0.36
C GLY A 186 -4.11 -16.85 0.58
N LEU A 187 -2.88 -16.70 0.09
CA LEU A 187 -1.66 -16.69 0.91
C LEU A 187 -1.43 -15.31 1.55
N ILE A 188 -1.55 -14.27 0.73
CA ILE A 188 -1.62 -12.86 1.11
C ILE A 188 -3.01 -12.31 0.77
N TRP A 189 -3.29 -11.05 1.10
CA TRP A 189 -4.45 -10.39 0.52
C TRP A 189 -4.20 -10.10 -0.96
N GLY A 190 -5.17 -10.48 -1.80
CA GLY A 190 -5.03 -10.41 -3.25
C GLY A 190 -4.29 -11.59 -3.85
N ASP A 191 -3.84 -11.39 -5.09
CA ASP A 191 -3.07 -12.38 -5.85
C ASP A 191 -1.56 -12.10 -5.79
N GLU A 192 -0.80 -13.12 -5.39
CA GLU A 192 0.62 -13.17 -5.67
C GLU A 192 0.85 -13.58 -7.12
N THR A 193 1.84 -12.99 -7.80
CA THR A 193 2.21 -13.38 -9.17
C THR A 193 3.61 -13.98 -9.20
N LEU A 194 3.75 -15.13 -9.87
CA LEU A 194 5.03 -15.81 -10.00
C LEU A 194 5.28 -16.33 -11.42
N TRP A 195 6.56 -16.48 -11.75
CA TRP A 195 7.00 -17.02 -13.05
C TRP A 195 7.94 -18.20 -12.87
N THR A 196 7.78 -19.20 -13.74
CA THR A 196 8.78 -20.25 -13.95
C THR A 196 9.30 -20.21 -15.38
N ASN A 197 10.46 -20.79 -15.62
CA ASN A 197 10.84 -21.17 -16.99
C ASN A 197 10.07 -22.44 -17.43
N ASN A 198 10.27 -22.88 -18.68
CA ASN A 198 9.64 -24.10 -19.21
C ASN A 198 10.04 -25.40 -18.49
N ALA A 199 11.19 -25.41 -17.79
CA ALA A 199 11.63 -26.53 -16.97
C ALA A 199 11.02 -26.52 -15.56
N GLY A 200 10.14 -25.56 -15.24
CA GLY A 200 9.52 -25.43 -13.93
C GLY A 200 10.43 -24.85 -12.84
N LYS A 201 11.60 -24.28 -13.21
CA LYS A 201 12.45 -23.53 -12.28
C LYS A 201 11.80 -22.19 -11.98
N LEU A 202 11.60 -21.88 -10.69
CA LEU A 202 11.08 -20.59 -10.23
C LEU A 202 12.06 -19.47 -10.61
N MET A 203 11.51 -18.39 -11.18
CA MET A 203 12.25 -17.26 -11.71
C MET A 203 11.99 -16.00 -10.91
N CYS A 204 10.74 -15.70 -10.61
CA CYS A 204 10.32 -14.47 -9.94
C CYS A 204 9.06 -14.74 -9.11
N ILE A 205 8.96 -14.08 -7.96
CA ILE A 205 7.74 -13.91 -7.16
C ILE A 205 7.58 -12.42 -6.90
N LEU A 206 6.37 -11.90 -7.10
CA LEU A 206 5.94 -10.57 -6.70
C LEU A 206 4.83 -10.72 -5.67
N THR A 207 5.08 -10.25 -4.45
CA THR A 207 4.25 -10.47 -3.26
C THR A 207 4.29 -9.26 -2.33
N ILE A 208 3.77 -9.40 -1.13
CA ILE A 208 3.92 -8.43 -0.03
C ILE A 208 4.57 -9.11 1.19
N ASP A 209 5.22 -8.34 2.05
CA ASP A 209 5.73 -8.84 3.32
C ASP A 209 4.62 -8.99 4.37
N ALA A 210 5.01 -9.38 5.59
CA ALA A 210 4.09 -9.59 6.71
C ALA A 210 3.35 -8.30 7.12
N GLU A 211 3.88 -7.13 6.74
CA GLU A 211 3.37 -5.81 7.07
C GLU A 211 2.59 -5.17 5.92
N GLY A 212 2.53 -5.85 4.77
CA GLY A 212 1.80 -5.44 3.58
C GLY A 212 2.59 -4.58 2.62
N ASP A 213 3.89 -4.35 2.86
CA ASP A 213 4.74 -3.62 1.92
C ASP A 213 5.13 -4.55 0.75
N LYS A 214 5.26 -4.01 -0.47
CA LYS A 214 5.78 -4.75 -1.63
C LYS A 214 7.08 -5.50 -1.36
N THR A 215 7.15 -6.74 -1.80
CA THR A 215 8.33 -7.58 -1.73
C THR A 215 8.46 -8.43 -2.99
N GLU A 216 9.65 -8.44 -3.56
CA GLU A 216 9.94 -9.20 -4.76
C GLU A 216 11.11 -10.16 -4.51
N MET A 217 11.03 -11.34 -5.13
CA MET A 217 12.07 -12.37 -5.03
C MET A 217 12.46 -12.80 -6.42
N MET A 218 13.64 -12.40 -6.86
CA MET A 218 14.11 -12.61 -8.23
C MET A 218 15.30 -13.55 -8.28
N SER A 219 15.27 -14.56 -9.15
CA SER A 219 16.42 -15.44 -9.35
C SER A 219 17.62 -14.61 -9.81
N GLU A 220 18.75 -14.74 -9.09
CA GLU A 220 19.91 -13.83 -9.21
C GLU A 220 20.41 -13.57 -10.64
N PRO A 221 20.52 -14.55 -11.55
CA PRO A 221 20.98 -14.28 -12.91
C PRO A 221 20.06 -13.36 -13.72
N TYR A 222 18.81 -13.19 -13.31
CA TYR A 222 17.75 -12.56 -14.08
C TYR A 222 17.26 -11.24 -13.47
N GLU A 223 17.95 -10.70 -12.46
CA GLU A 223 17.57 -9.49 -11.71
C GLU A 223 17.13 -8.33 -12.62
N ALA A 224 17.83 -8.11 -13.74
CA ALA A 224 17.55 -7.03 -14.69
C ALA A 224 16.16 -7.10 -15.36
N LEU A 225 15.45 -8.24 -15.28
CA LEU A 225 14.10 -8.41 -15.82
C LEU A 225 13.01 -7.99 -14.83
N LEU A 226 13.34 -7.76 -13.55
CA LEU A 226 12.39 -7.45 -12.49
C LEU A 226 11.47 -6.24 -12.82
N PRO A 227 11.98 -5.10 -13.32
CA PRO A 227 11.14 -3.92 -13.58
C PRO A 227 10.02 -4.19 -14.60
N GLU A 228 10.33 -4.97 -15.64
CA GLU A 228 9.36 -5.36 -16.67
C GLU A 228 8.34 -6.36 -16.13
N LEU A 229 8.74 -7.28 -15.25
CA LEU A 229 7.83 -8.23 -14.61
C LEU A 229 6.85 -7.54 -13.65
N ILE A 230 7.34 -6.59 -12.84
CA ILE A 230 6.51 -5.73 -11.97
C ILE A 230 5.43 -5.02 -12.80
N LYS A 231 5.86 -4.32 -13.86
CA LYS A 231 4.96 -3.60 -14.77
C LYS A 231 3.90 -4.51 -15.38
N ARG A 232 4.30 -5.71 -15.82
CA ARG A 232 3.37 -6.71 -16.39
C ARG A 232 2.37 -7.22 -15.37
N ALA A 233 2.80 -7.60 -14.17
CA ALA A 233 1.91 -8.05 -13.10
C ALA A 233 0.83 -7.01 -12.78
N ALA A 234 1.23 -5.75 -12.60
CA ALA A 234 0.30 -4.64 -12.37
C ALA A 234 -0.78 -4.55 -13.46
N GLY A 235 -0.37 -4.59 -14.73
CA GLY A 235 -1.29 -4.60 -15.88
C GLY A 235 -2.20 -5.82 -15.91
N TYR A 236 -1.69 -7.01 -15.57
CA TYR A 236 -2.45 -8.25 -15.54
C TYR A 236 -3.52 -8.27 -14.45
N GLY A 237 -3.18 -7.83 -13.23
CA GLY A 237 -4.12 -7.74 -12.12
C GLY A 237 -5.24 -6.73 -12.40
N MET A 238 -4.89 -5.53 -12.88
CA MET A 238 -5.88 -4.52 -13.29
C MET A 238 -6.84 -5.03 -14.37
N ALA A 239 -6.31 -5.70 -15.39
CA ALA A 239 -7.13 -6.27 -16.45
C ALA A 239 -8.04 -7.42 -15.96
N ALA A 240 -7.67 -8.12 -14.88
CA ALA A 240 -8.52 -9.15 -14.28
C ALA A 240 -9.79 -8.55 -13.69
N PHE A 241 -9.70 -7.41 -13.00
CA PHE A 241 -10.88 -6.70 -12.48
C PHE A 241 -11.77 -6.15 -13.58
N ALA A 242 -11.19 -5.60 -14.66
CA ALA A 242 -11.99 -5.10 -15.78
C ALA A 242 -12.77 -6.20 -16.51
N ARG A 243 -12.26 -7.44 -16.55
CA ARG A 243 -12.98 -8.59 -17.13
C ARG A 243 -14.09 -9.13 -16.24
N SER A 244 -13.94 -9.02 -14.92
CA SER A 244 -14.94 -9.56 -13.97
C SER A 244 -16.19 -8.70 -13.86
N THR A 245 -16.17 -7.46 -14.35
CA THR A 245 -17.38 -6.65 -14.52
C THR A 245 -18.18 -7.13 -15.73
N ALA A 246 -19.19 -7.97 -15.52
CA ALA A 246 -20.31 -8.16 -16.44
C ALA A 246 -21.27 -6.93 -16.48
N LEU A 247 -20.78 -5.75 -16.11
CA LEU A 247 -21.56 -4.52 -16.17
C LEU A 247 -21.61 -4.05 -17.62
N PRO A 248 -22.78 -3.63 -18.14
CA PRO A 248 -22.88 -3.10 -19.49
C PRO A 248 -21.90 -1.93 -19.64
N THR A 249 -20.87 -2.17 -20.45
CA THR A 249 -19.86 -1.16 -20.84
C THR A 249 -20.45 -0.09 -21.74
N SER A 250 -21.73 -0.19 -22.12
CA SER A 250 -22.50 0.96 -22.54
C SER A 250 -22.73 1.83 -21.32
N GLY A 251 -21.76 2.69 -20.99
CA GLY A 251 -22.00 3.83 -20.13
C GLY A 251 -23.22 4.54 -20.69
N ASN A 252 -24.35 4.47 -19.99
CA ASN A 252 -25.47 5.31 -20.34
C ASN A 252 -24.91 6.73 -20.29
N ARG A 253 -24.88 7.38 -21.46
CA ARG A 253 -24.35 8.74 -21.60
C ARG A 253 -25.05 9.70 -20.63
N ILE A 254 -26.21 9.31 -20.11
CA ILE A 254 -26.99 10.07 -19.15
C ILE A 254 -27.33 9.20 -17.94
N VAL A 255 -26.98 9.67 -16.74
CA VAL A 255 -27.39 9.10 -15.45
C VAL A 255 -28.19 10.15 -14.70
N ALA A 256 -29.32 9.77 -14.11
CA ALA A 256 -30.13 10.64 -13.26
C ALA A 256 -30.21 10.05 -11.85
N ILE A 257 -29.70 10.77 -10.86
CA ILE A 257 -29.87 10.41 -9.45
C ILE A 257 -31.06 11.19 -8.92
N THR A 258 -32.11 10.52 -8.42
CA THR A 258 -33.37 11.18 -8.02
C THR A 258 -33.63 11.07 -6.53
N ASP A 259 -34.39 12.03 -6.00
CA ASP A 259 -34.96 12.03 -4.65
C ASP A 259 -33.93 11.98 -3.49
N GLY A 260 -32.65 12.25 -3.76
CA GLY A 260 -31.59 12.20 -2.75
C GLY A 260 -31.30 13.56 -2.10
N ASN A 261 -30.72 13.53 -0.91
CA ASN A 261 -30.27 14.72 -0.21
C ASN A 261 -28.90 15.16 -0.76
N ILE A 262 -28.83 16.22 -1.56
CA ILE A 262 -27.58 16.68 -2.17
C ILE A 262 -26.81 17.54 -1.16
N LEU A 263 -25.64 17.07 -0.75
CA LEU A 263 -24.76 17.74 0.19
C LEU A 263 -23.83 18.74 -0.53
N ASP A 264 -23.97 20.02 -0.19
CA ASP A 264 -22.97 21.04 -0.48
C ASP A 264 -21.92 21.01 0.66
N VAL A 265 -20.83 20.26 0.45
CA VAL A 265 -19.75 20.09 1.44
C VAL A 265 -19.05 21.42 1.73
N GLU A 266 -18.98 22.33 0.77
CA GLU A 266 -18.35 23.64 0.94
C GLU A 266 -19.13 24.50 1.93
N ARG A 267 -20.46 24.48 1.84
CA ARG A 267 -21.33 25.27 2.72
C ARG A 267 -21.80 24.51 3.96
N GLY A 268 -21.67 23.18 3.98
CA GLY A 268 -22.22 22.34 5.05
C GLY A 268 -23.75 22.34 5.06
N THR A 269 -24.38 22.43 3.88
CA THR A 269 -25.84 22.50 3.73
C THR A 269 -26.37 21.38 2.84
N ILE A 270 -27.64 21.03 3.01
CA ILE A 270 -28.30 19.95 2.26
C ILE A 270 -29.46 20.52 1.44
N MET A 271 -29.52 20.13 0.16
CA MET A 271 -30.73 20.25 -0.66
C MET A 271 -31.50 18.93 -0.58
N GLU A 272 -32.60 18.92 0.16
CA GLU A 272 -33.46 17.74 0.27
C GLU A 272 -34.20 17.44 -1.04
N ASN A 273 -34.42 16.15 -1.30
CA ASN A 273 -35.17 15.65 -2.46
C ASN A 273 -34.67 16.28 -3.77
N GLY A 274 -33.35 16.28 -3.97
CA GLY A 274 -32.68 16.77 -5.15
C GLY A 274 -32.60 15.74 -6.28
N VAL A 275 -32.45 16.24 -7.49
CA VAL A 275 -32.17 15.47 -8.71
C VAL A 275 -30.86 15.95 -9.32
N LEU A 276 -29.96 15.02 -9.57
CA LEU A 276 -28.66 15.26 -10.21
C LEU A 276 -28.64 14.58 -11.58
N ILE A 277 -28.45 15.36 -12.65
CA ILE A 277 -28.33 14.84 -14.02
C ILE A 277 -26.87 14.87 -14.44
N ILE A 278 -26.35 13.70 -14.77
CA ILE A 278 -24.99 13.49 -15.26
C ILE A 278 -25.05 13.18 -16.75
N LYS A 279 -24.26 13.88 -17.55
CA LYS A 279 -24.11 13.64 -18.98
C LYS A 279 -22.64 13.52 -19.35
N ASP A 280 -22.27 12.45 -20.05
CA ASP A 280 -20.91 12.18 -20.53
C ASP A 280 -19.84 12.33 -19.42
N GLY A 281 -20.16 11.80 -18.23
CA GLY A 281 -19.30 11.85 -17.05
C GLY A 281 -19.20 13.21 -16.34
N LYS A 282 -20.04 14.18 -16.71
CA LYS A 282 -20.09 15.51 -16.07
C LYS A 282 -21.46 15.81 -15.48
N ILE A 283 -21.49 16.56 -14.39
CA ILE A 283 -22.74 17.09 -13.83
C ILE A 283 -23.30 18.14 -14.79
N SER A 284 -24.48 17.89 -15.34
CA SER A 284 -25.15 18.76 -16.32
C SER A 284 -26.31 19.54 -15.73
N GLY A 285 -26.89 19.09 -14.61
CA GLY A 285 -27.98 19.80 -13.95
C GLY A 285 -28.21 19.34 -12.51
N ILE A 286 -28.65 20.27 -11.67
CA ILE A 286 -29.00 20.07 -10.26
C ILE A 286 -30.35 20.75 -10.05
N TYR A 287 -31.35 20.00 -9.60
CA TYR A 287 -32.73 20.47 -9.50
C TYR A 287 -33.38 19.99 -8.20
N LYS A 288 -34.43 20.68 -7.74
CA LYS A 288 -35.40 20.08 -6.82
C LYS A 288 -36.25 19.07 -7.58
N SER A 289 -36.68 17.98 -6.94
CA SER A 289 -37.45 16.92 -7.60
C SER A 289 -38.72 17.42 -8.29
N SER A 290 -39.41 18.41 -7.71
CA SER A 290 -40.61 19.02 -8.31
C SER A 290 -40.36 19.79 -9.62
N MET A 291 -39.09 20.10 -9.93
CA MET A 291 -38.68 20.92 -11.08
C MET A 291 -37.87 20.11 -12.11
N ALA A 292 -37.62 18.83 -11.85
CA ALA A 292 -36.70 18.02 -12.65
C ALA A 292 -37.43 17.25 -13.76
N ALA A 293 -37.04 17.46 -15.01
CA ALA A 293 -37.40 16.59 -16.11
C ALA A 293 -36.28 15.56 -16.34
N ILE A 294 -36.57 14.28 -16.09
CA ILE A 294 -35.58 13.21 -16.29
C ILE A 294 -35.40 12.96 -17.80
N PRO A 295 -34.18 13.07 -18.36
CA PRO A 295 -33.95 12.85 -19.78
C PRO A 295 -34.33 11.43 -20.21
N LYS A 296 -34.95 11.29 -21.39
CA LYS A 296 -35.26 9.97 -21.97
C LYS A 296 -33.99 9.14 -22.13
N GLY A 297 -34.04 7.87 -21.75
CA GLY A 297 -32.90 6.94 -21.84
C GLY A 297 -31.86 7.10 -20.73
N ALA A 298 -32.09 7.96 -19.73
CA ALA A 298 -31.20 8.05 -18.58
C ALA A 298 -31.25 6.78 -17.72
N GLN A 299 -30.10 6.34 -17.22
CA GLN A 299 -30.06 5.39 -16.10
C GLN A 299 -30.56 6.10 -14.84
N VAL A 300 -31.66 5.65 -14.28
CA VAL A 300 -32.22 6.25 -13.06
C VAL A 300 -31.71 5.52 -11.83
N ILE A 301 -31.17 6.28 -10.87
CA ILE A 301 -30.71 5.81 -9.56
C ILE A 301 -31.55 6.52 -8.50
N ASN A 302 -32.43 5.77 -7.83
CA ASN A 302 -33.24 6.32 -6.74
C ASN A 302 -32.41 6.43 -5.45
N ALA A 303 -32.19 7.66 -4.99
CA ALA A 303 -31.45 7.99 -3.78
C ALA A 303 -32.37 8.45 -2.63
N LYS A 304 -33.68 8.13 -2.67
CA LYS A 304 -34.62 8.48 -1.60
C LYS A 304 -34.11 8.08 -0.23
N GLY A 305 -34.11 9.05 0.69
CA GLY A 305 -33.64 8.90 2.07
C GLY A 305 -32.13 8.78 2.23
N LYS A 306 -31.35 8.93 1.15
CA LYS A 306 -29.88 8.82 1.14
C LYS A 306 -29.25 10.17 0.85
N THR A 307 -27.98 10.30 1.19
CA THR A 307 -27.20 11.52 0.96
C THR A 307 -26.27 11.34 -0.23
N ILE A 308 -26.26 12.32 -1.13
CA ILE A 308 -25.41 12.42 -2.31
C ILE A 308 -24.30 13.42 -2.00
N LEU A 309 -23.04 13.01 -2.10
CA LEU A 309 -21.88 13.86 -1.84
C LEU A 309 -20.77 13.63 -2.89
N PRO A 310 -19.79 14.54 -3.03
CA PRO A 310 -18.63 14.31 -3.87
C PRO A 310 -17.90 13.04 -3.43
N GLY A 311 -17.28 12.34 -4.38
CA GLY A 311 -16.42 11.21 -4.06
C GLY A 311 -15.22 11.64 -3.22
N LEU A 312 -14.82 10.76 -2.30
CA LEU A 312 -13.77 11.04 -1.33
C LEU A 312 -12.39 11.01 -1.98
N TRP A 313 -11.47 11.71 -1.34
CA TRP A 313 -10.06 11.79 -1.65
C TRP A 313 -9.24 11.23 -0.50
N ASP A 314 -8.29 10.36 -0.82
CA ASP A 314 -7.21 9.99 0.10
C ASP A 314 -5.91 10.62 -0.40
N MET A 315 -5.40 11.61 0.33
CA MET A 315 -4.17 12.31 -0.05
C MET A 315 -2.90 11.60 0.38
N HIS A 316 -2.96 10.42 0.99
CA HIS A 316 -1.76 9.65 1.27
C HIS A 316 -2.09 8.18 1.15
N ALA A 317 -2.13 7.69 -0.08
CA ALA A 317 -2.29 6.29 -0.37
C ALA A 317 -0.95 5.65 -0.71
N HIS A 318 -0.85 4.35 -0.48
CA HIS A 318 0.15 3.48 -1.07
C HIS A 318 -0.56 2.29 -1.73
N PHE A 319 -0.49 2.21 -3.06
CA PHE A 319 -0.99 1.05 -3.77
C PHE A 319 0.03 -0.08 -3.62
N GLU A 320 -0.24 -1.06 -2.76
CA GLU A 320 0.64 -2.22 -2.58
C GLU A 320 0.30 -3.39 -3.52
N GLN A 321 -0.98 -3.51 -3.88
CA GLN A 321 -1.47 -4.48 -4.85
C GLN A 321 -2.56 -3.87 -5.74
N THR A 322 -2.98 -4.61 -6.78
CA THR A 322 -4.04 -4.14 -7.70
C THR A 322 -5.42 -4.07 -7.05
N GLU A 323 -5.63 -4.83 -5.98
CA GLU A 323 -6.85 -4.97 -5.19
C GLU A 323 -7.23 -3.66 -4.48
N TRP A 324 -6.26 -2.78 -4.22
CA TRP A 324 -6.53 -1.45 -3.68
C TRP A 324 -7.45 -0.63 -4.59
N GLY A 325 -7.40 -0.84 -5.91
CA GLY A 325 -8.25 -0.12 -6.87
C GLY A 325 -9.75 -0.30 -6.58
N PRO A 326 -10.30 -1.53 -6.68
CA PRO A 326 -11.68 -1.77 -6.32
C PRO A 326 -12.00 -1.49 -4.85
N ALA A 327 -11.08 -1.75 -3.91
CA ALA A 327 -11.30 -1.50 -2.47
C ALA A 327 -11.52 0.00 -2.18
N TYR A 328 -10.70 0.88 -2.73
CA TYR A 328 -10.88 2.33 -2.61
C TYR A 328 -12.22 2.79 -3.18
N LEU A 329 -12.57 2.34 -4.40
CA LEU A 329 -13.87 2.69 -4.97
C LEU A 329 -15.03 2.17 -4.13
N ALA A 330 -14.91 1.00 -3.52
CA ALA A 330 -16.00 0.44 -2.70
C ALA A 330 -16.25 1.28 -1.43
N ALA A 331 -15.19 1.85 -0.85
CA ALA A 331 -15.23 2.79 0.26
C ALA A 331 -15.61 4.22 -0.16
N GLY A 332 -15.92 4.47 -1.44
CA GLY A 332 -16.32 5.79 -1.91
C GLY A 332 -15.15 6.74 -2.23
N VAL A 333 -13.91 6.25 -2.19
CA VAL A 333 -12.73 7.01 -2.57
C VAL A 333 -12.58 6.99 -4.09
N THR A 334 -12.81 8.13 -4.72
CA THR A 334 -12.77 8.27 -6.20
C THR A 334 -11.46 8.85 -6.70
N THR A 335 -10.66 9.46 -5.81
CA THR A 335 -9.33 9.98 -6.12
C THR A 335 -8.37 9.65 -4.99
N VAL A 336 -7.14 9.30 -5.35
CA VAL A 336 -6.05 9.07 -4.40
C VAL A 336 -4.81 9.82 -4.87
N ARG A 337 -4.00 10.30 -3.92
CA ARG A 337 -2.60 10.62 -4.18
C ARG A 337 -1.75 9.45 -3.69
N ASP A 338 -1.15 8.73 -4.63
CA ASP A 338 -0.13 7.73 -4.30
C ASP A 338 1.17 8.45 -3.92
N CYS A 339 1.62 8.25 -2.68
CA CYS A 339 2.67 9.05 -2.04
C CYS A 339 4.08 8.44 -2.17
N GLY A 340 4.33 7.71 -3.26
CA GLY A 340 5.60 7.07 -3.52
C GLY A 340 5.41 5.57 -3.72
N ASN A 341 5.91 5.06 -4.83
CA ASN A 341 5.75 3.67 -5.23
C ASN A 341 6.84 3.27 -6.23
N GLU A 342 6.85 1.99 -6.59
CA GLU A 342 7.63 1.50 -7.72
C GLU A 342 7.12 2.13 -9.02
N LEU A 343 8.04 2.73 -9.78
CA LEU A 343 7.72 3.51 -10.97
C LEU A 343 6.98 2.67 -12.01
N GLY A 344 7.47 1.46 -12.31
CA GLY A 344 6.85 0.57 -13.30
C GLY A 344 5.48 0.05 -12.87
N PHE A 345 5.27 -0.14 -11.57
CA PHE A 345 4.02 -0.63 -11.00
C PHE A 345 2.91 0.44 -11.08
N ILE A 346 3.16 1.61 -10.51
CA ILE A 346 2.12 2.64 -10.38
C ILE A 346 1.74 3.26 -11.73
N ASP A 347 2.71 3.43 -12.64
CA ASP A 347 2.44 3.85 -14.03
C ASP A 347 1.51 2.86 -14.74
N ALA A 348 1.77 1.55 -14.60
CA ALA A 348 0.93 0.52 -15.20
C ALA A 348 -0.50 0.51 -14.62
N ILE A 349 -0.64 0.67 -13.30
CA ILE A 349 -1.94 0.77 -12.64
C ILE A 349 -2.71 1.99 -13.14
N GLN A 350 -2.12 3.18 -13.07
CA GLN A 350 -2.78 4.43 -13.47
C GLN A 350 -3.23 4.35 -14.93
N ARG A 351 -2.34 3.93 -15.85
CA ARG A 351 -2.69 3.78 -17.28
C ARG A 351 -3.81 2.78 -17.51
N ALA A 352 -3.83 1.67 -16.77
CA ALA A 352 -4.91 0.70 -16.87
C ALA A 352 -6.25 1.33 -16.45
N ILE A 353 -6.28 2.04 -15.32
CA ILE A 353 -7.50 2.72 -14.83
C ILE A 353 -7.96 3.81 -15.80
N ASP A 354 -7.04 4.67 -16.26
CA ASP A 354 -7.36 5.82 -17.12
C ASP A 354 -7.85 5.38 -18.52
N SER A 355 -7.30 4.28 -19.05
CA SER A 355 -7.77 3.68 -20.30
C SER A 355 -9.04 2.85 -20.15
N GLY A 356 -9.56 2.71 -18.92
CA GLY A 356 -10.75 1.89 -18.62
C GLY A 356 -10.51 0.38 -18.66
N LYS A 357 -9.25 -0.05 -18.71
CA LYS A 357 -8.80 -1.46 -18.62
C LYS A 357 -8.49 -1.90 -17.20
N GLY A 358 -8.70 -1.04 -16.22
CA GLY A 358 -8.59 -1.30 -14.79
C GLY A 358 -9.76 -0.66 -14.03
N ILE A 359 -9.93 -1.08 -12.78
CA ILE A 359 -10.97 -0.56 -11.88
C ILE A 359 -10.27 0.08 -10.70
N GLY A 360 -10.52 1.36 -10.48
CA GLY A 360 -9.95 2.09 -9.37
C GLY A 360 -10.22 3.59 -9.41
N PRO A 361 -9.83 4.31 -8.34
CA PRO A 361 -9.89 5.76 -8.27
C PRO A 361 -8.99 6.40 -9.32
N LYS A 362 -9.17 7.70 -9.57
CA LYS A 362 -8.13 8.48 -10.22
C LYS A 362 -6.89 8.50 -9.33
N ILE A 363 -5.71 8.27 -9.89
CA ILE A 363 -4.45 8.29 -9.15
C ILE A 363 -3.67 9.55 -9.53
N LEU A 364 -3.31 10.35 -8.54
CA LEU A 364 -2.29 11.39 -8.65
C LEU A 364 -0.98 10.80 -8.15
N MET A 365 0.06 10.78 -8.99
CA MET A 365 1.30 10.09 -8.65
C MET A 365 2.33 11.06 -8.08
N ALA A 366 2.84 10.79 -6.88
CA ALA A 366 3.98 11.49 -6.30
C ALA A 366 5.27 10.67 -6.46
N GLY A 367 6.24 11.20 -7.20
CA GLY A 367 7.49 10.52 -7.49
C GLY A 367 8.44 10.58 -6.30
N ILE A 368 8.76 9.43 -5.71
CA ILE A 368 9.62 9.37 -4.52
C ILE A 368 11.10 9.52 -4.87
N ILE A 369 11.79 10.40 -4.14
CA ILE A 369 13.24 10.59 -4.22
C ILE A 369 13.80 10.46 -2.81
N ASP A 370 14.83 9.62 -2.66
CA ASP A 370 15.55 9.47 -1.39
C ASP A 370 17.06 9.69 -1.54
N GLY A 371 17.77 9.83 -0.42
CA GLY A 371 19.24 9.85 -0.40
C GLY A 371 19.84 8.46 -0.51
N LYS A 372 21.09 8.35 -0.95
CA LYS A 372 21.77 7.06 -1.05
C LYS A 372 22.16 6.54 0.34
N GLY A 373 22.06 5.23 0.54
CA GLY A 373 22.57 4.58 1.75
C GLY A 373 21.71 3.43 2.27
N PRO A 374 22.09 2.84 3.42
CA PRO A 374 21.40 1.67 3.97
C PRO A 374 19.97 1.96 4.47
N MET A 375 19.64 3.23 4.68
CA MET A 375 18.30 3.69 5.09
C MET A 375 17.41 4.08 3.90
N ALA A 376 17.95 4.03 2.67
CA ALA A 376 17.27 4.51 1.49
C ALA A 376 16.04 3.66 1.15
N LEU A 377 15.01 4.31 0.60
CA LEU A 377 13.82 3.66 0.05
C LEU A 377 13.68 3.92 -1.45
N GLY A 378 13.43 2.85 -2.21
CA GLY A 378 13.21 2.90 -3.65
C GLY A 378 14.49 3.08 -4.47
N ILE A 379 14.35 2.98 -5.79
CA ILE A 379 15.48 2.93 -6.73
C ILE A 379 15.90 4.31 -7.26
N ILE A 380 15.07 5.34 -7.15
CA ILE A 380 15.42 6.71 -7.58
C ILE A 380 16.01 7.46 -6.38
N GLN A 381 17.33 7.55 -6.36
CA GLN A 381 18.10 8.17 -5.28
C GLN A 381 18.98 9.31 -5.79
N ALA A 382 19.16 10.34 -4.97
CA ALA A 382 19.97 11.50 -5.32
C ALA A 382 20.80 11.97 -4.12
N ASP A 383 22.08 12.26 -4.35
CA ASP A 383 23.03 12.80 -3.37
C ASP A 383 23.71 14.09 -3.86
N SER A 384 23.50 14.49 -5.12
CA SER A 384 23.97 15.75 -5.70
C SER A 384 22.82 16.55 -6.32
N LYS A 385 23.09 17.83 -6.65
CA LYS A 385 22.13 18.70 -7.34
C LYS A 385 21.74 18.15 -8.71
N GLU A 386 22.71 17.63 -9.47
CA GLU A 386 22.51 17.10 -10.81
C GLU A 386 21.65 15.83 -10.78
N GLU A 387 21.88 14.95 -9.80
CA GLU A 387 21.05 13.77 -9.58
C GLU A 387 19.62 14.14 -9.16
N ALA A 388 19.47 15.14 -8.29
CA ALA A 388 18.16 15.65 -7.87
C ALA A 388 17.36 16.21 -9.05
N ILE A 389 17.98 17.01 -9.92
CA ILE A 389 17.36 17.54 -11.14
C ILE A 389 16.94 16.39 -12.05
N LYS A 390 17.85 15.45 -12.33
CA LYS A 390 17.55 14.28 -13.18
C LYS A 390 16.40 13.44 -12.63
N ALA A 391 16.31 13.26 -11.32
CA ALA A 391 15.22 12.52 -10.68
C ALA A 391 13.87 13.24 -10.90
N VAL A 392 13.82 14.56 -10.70
CA VAL A 392 12.60 15.36 -10.96
C VAL A 392 12.21 15.30 -12.44
N ASP A 393 13.17 15.48 -13.35
CA ASP A 393 12.95 15.40 -14.80
C ASP A 393 12.37 14.04 -15.21
N THR A 394 12.87 12.95 -14.62
CA THR A 394 12.41 11.59 -14.88
C THR A 394 10.93 11.44 -14.53
N TYR A 395 10.53 11.89 -13.33
CA TYR A 395 9.13 11.83 -12.91
C TYR A 395 8.24 12.75 -13.75
N LYS A 396 8.72 13.96 -14.09
CA LYS A 396 7.97 14.87 -14.97
C LYS A 396 7.73 14.27 -16.34
N ALA A 397 8.75 13.66 -16.95
CA ALA A 397 8.65 13.02 -18.27
C ALA A 397 7.65 11.86 -18.29
N LEU A 398 7.47 11.18 -17.16
CA LEU A 398 6.51 10.10 -16.98
C LEU A 398 5.10 10.58 -16.60
N GLY A 399 4.90 11.89 -16.42
CA GLY A 399 3.60 12.48 -16.16
C GLY A 399 3.17 12.46 -14.69
N PHE A 400 4.11 12.35 -13.75
CA PHE A 400 3.80 12.46 -12.32
C PHE A 400 3.32 13.87 -11.95
N ASP A 401 2.41 13.95 -10.97
CA ASP A 401 1.75 15.19 -10.55
C ASP A 401 2.52 15.94 -9.45
N GLN A 402 3.37 15.22 -8.72
CA GLN A 402 4.08 15.74 -7.55
C GLN A 402 5.41 15.01 -7.33
N ILE A 403 6.31 15.59 -6.54
CA ILE A 403 7.51 14.92 -6.02
C ILE A 403 7.36 14.65 -4.52
N LYS A 404 7.74 13.45 -4.07
CA LYS A 404 7.83 13.06 -2.66
C LYS A 404 9.30 13.02 -2.25
N ILE A 405 9.67 13.79 -1.23
CA ILE A 405 10.97 13.68 -0.56
C ILE A 405 10.89 12.65 0.58
N TYR A 406 11.92 11.81 0.72
CA TYR A 406 12.02 10.80 1.77
C TYR A 406 13.19 11.04 2.75
N SER A 407 13.25 10.24 3.82
CA SER A 407 13.98 10.55 5.05
C SER A 407 15.51 10.57 4.93
N SER A 408 16.09 9.81 3.99
CA SER A 408 17.55 9.69 3.83
C SER A 408 18.14 10.79 2.94
N MET A 409 17.31 11.60 2.28
CA MET A 409 17.76 12.72 1.45
C MET A 409 18.64 13.69 2.24
N LYS A 410 19.77 14.12 1.66
CA LYS A 410 20.65 15.08 2.34
C LYS A 410 19.97 16.47 2.38
N PRO A 411 19.98 17.16 3.54
CA PRO A 411 19.39 18.51 3.66
C PRO A 411 19.87 19.50 2.58
N ALA A 412 21.13 19.41 2.17
CA ALA A 412 21.75 20.32 1.20
C ALA A 412 21.15 20.25 -0.22
N ILE A 413 20.48 19.16 -0.60
CA ILE A 413 19.93 18.99 -1.96
C ILE A 413 18.41 19.19 -2.03
N VAL A 414 17.72 19.32 -0.89
CA VAL A 414 16.25 19.52 -0.82
C VAL A 414 15.82 20.74 -1.63
N LYS A 415 16.56 21.85 -1.53
CA LYS A 415 16.26 23.06 -2.30
C LYS A 415 16.38 22.81 -3.81
N ALA A 416 17.36 22.03 -4.26
CA ALA A 416 17.51 21.72 -5.68
C ALA A 416 16.32 20.91 -6.23
N VAL A 417 15.81 19.95 -5.45
CA VAL A 417 14.59 19.21 -5.78
C VAL A 417 13.40 20.15 -5.89
N CYS A 418 13.22 21.03 -4.91
CA CYS A 418 12.09 21.97 -4.88
C CYS A 418 12.15 22.98 -6.04
N ASP A 419 13.32 23.59 -6.27
CA ASP A 419 13.50 24.56 -7.35
C ASP A 419 13.20 23.95 -8.73
N GLU A 420 13.69 22.73 -9.01
CA GLU A 420 13.44 22.06 -10.29
C GLU A 420 11.97 21.62 -10.41
N ALA A 421 11.38 21.08 -9.33
CA ALA A 421 9.97 20.70 -9.32
C ALA A 421 9.08 21.91 -9.64
N HIS A 422 9.30 23.05 -8.99
CA HIS A 422 8.53 24.27 -9.22
C HIS A 422 8.72 24.83 -10.63
N LYS A 423 9.95 24.80 -11.16
CA LYS A 423 10.24 25.18 -12.55
C LYS A 423 9.43 24.35 -13.57
N LEU A 424 9.17 23.08 -13.26
CA LEU A 424 8.38 22.17 -14.09
C LEU A 424 6.87 22.16 -13.74
N GLY A 425 6.44 23.06 -12.86
CA GLY A 425 5.06 23.20 -12.42
C GLY A 425 4.57 22.09 -11.49
N LEU A 426 5.48 21.33 -10.88
CA LEU A 426 5.18 20.33 -9.86
C LEU A 426 5.23 20.95 -8.46
N THR A 427 4.53 20.34 -7.52
CA THR A 427 4.70 20.63 -6.08
C THR A 427 5.57 19.57 -5.41
N VAL A 428 6.01 19.84 -4.19
CA VAL A 428 6.80 18.90 -3.38
C VAL A 428 6.08 18.60 -2.07
N THR A 429 5.85 17.32 -1.82
CA THR A 429 5.38 16.75 -0.55
C THR A 429 6.49 15.90 0.06
N GLY A 430 6.38 15.48 1.31
CA GLY A 430 7.38 14.56 1.82
C GLY A 430 7.45 14.41 3.32
N HIS A 431 8.40 13.56 3.66
CA HIS A 431 9.06 13.56 4.94
C HIS A 431 9.96 14.80 5.04
N ILE A 432 10.22 15.22 6.27
CA ILE A 432 11.37 16.10 6.51
C ILE A 432 12.60 15.21 6.64
N PRO A 433 13.66 15.42 5.83
CA PRO A 433 14.82 14.55 5.88
C PRO A 433 15.56 14.58 7.21
N ASN A 434 16.29 13.50 7.50
CA ASN A 434 17.10 13.39 8.70
C ASN A 434 18.15 14.52 8.76
N GLY A 435 18.26 15.18 9.92
CA GLY A 435 19.15 16.33 10.09
C GLY A 435 18.59 17.66 9.57
N MET A 436 17.34 17.70 9.11
CA MET A 436 16.62 18.92 8.73
C MET A 436 15.44 19.19 9.68
N THR A 437 15.12 20.46 9.89
CA THR A 437 13.88 20.86 10.60
C THR A 437 12.75 21.06 9.60
N LEU A 438 11.49 20.93 10.03
CA LEU A 438 10.34 21.21 9.16
C LEU A 438 10.43 22.61 8.56
N LYS A 439 10.77 23.62 9.38
CA LYS A 439 11.01 24.99 8.92
C LYS A 439 12.05 25.04 7.79
N GLY A 440 13.16 24.32 7.93
CA GLY A 440 14.18 24.23 6.88
C GLY A 440 13.67 23.61 5.58
N GLY A 441 12.82 22.58 5.64
CA GLY A 441 12.17 22.00 4.46
C GLY A 441 11.23 22.97 3.76
N VAL A 442 10.38 23.67 4.53
CA VAL A 442 9.47 24.71 4.01
C VAL A 442 10.23 25.91 3.43
N ASP A 443 11.31 26.34 4.08
CA ASP A 443 12.18 27.40 3.58
C ASP A 443 12.95 26.98 2.31
N SER A 444 13.16 25.67 2.12
CA SER A 444 13.75 25.12 0.89
C SER A 444 12.74 24.99 -0.26
N GLY A 445 11.44 25.13 0.00
CA GLY A 445 10.39 25.12 -1.03
C GLY A 445 9.39 23.96 -0.94
N MET A 446 9.43 23.11 0.10
CA MET A 446 8.40 22.09 0.28
C MET A 446 7.01 22.73 0.44
N ASN A 447 6.05 22.28 -0.36
CA ASN A 447 4.67 22.78 -0.34
C ASN A 447 3.82 22.08 0.71
N MET A 448 4.12 20.80 0.97
CA MET A 448 3.32 19.93 1.82
C MET A 448 4.22 19.07 2.69
N VAL A 449 3.75 18.75 3.89
CA VAL A 449 4.43 17.85 4.83
C VAL A 449 3.50 16.71 5.17
N ASN A 450 3.98 15.48 5.00
CA ASN A 450 3.24 14.29 5.36
C ASN A 450 3.57 13.88 6.78
N HIS A 451 2.54 13.42 7.49
CA HIS A 451 2.56 12.85 8.82
C HIS A 451 2.74 13.84 9.98
N MET A 452 1.91 13.69 11.03
CA MET A 452 1.81 14.64 12.14
C MET A 452 3.06 14.69 13.05
N GLN A 453 3.91 13.67 13.07
CA GLN A 453 5.17 13.65 13.84
C GLN A 453 6.12 14.78 13.45
N TYR A 454 6.15 15.19 12.18
CA TYR A 454 6.99 16.31 11.75
C TYR A 454 6.46 17.65 12.26
N VAL A 455 5.14 17.85 12.27
CA VAL A 455 4.54 19.04 12.90
C VAL A 455 4.77 19.02 14.41
N TYR A 456 4.55 17.87 15.06
CA TYR A 456 4.83 17.65 16.48
C TYR A 456 6.31 17.88 16.86
N SER A 457 7.25 17.72 15.93
CA SER A 457 8.67 18.06 16.14
C SER A 457 8.93 19.54 16.40
N MET A 458 8.04 20.42 15.92
CA MET A 458 8.13 21.87 16.13
C MET A 458 7.49 22.32 17.45
N MET A 459 6.70 21.44 18.08
CA MET A 459 5.85 21.81 19.22
C MET A 459 6.60 21.69 20.55
N LYS A 460 6.27 22.56 21.50
CA LYS A 460 6.66 22.37 22.89
C LYS A 460 5.88 21.20 23.50
N ARG A 461 6.57 20.37 24.29
CA ARG A 461 6.00 19.17 24.91
C ARG A 461 5.96 19.29 26.42
N ASN A 462 4.89 18.78 27.02
CA ASN A 462 4.78 18.51 28.44
C ASN A 462 5.59 17.27 28.83
N LYS A 463 5.74 17.02 30.14
CA LYS A 463 6.47 15.84 30.66
C LYS A 463 5.84 14.51 30.20
N ASP A 464 4.53 14.49 30.01
CA ASP A 464 3.76 13.32 29.55
C ASP A 464 3.76 13.15 28.02
N ARG A 465 4.53 13.97 27.29
CA ARG A 465 4.64 13.99 25.82
C ARG A 465 3.47 14.66 25.09
N SER A 466 2.43 15.11 25.79
CA SER A 466 1.39 15.92 25.15
C SER A 466 1.95 17.26 24.66
N VAL A 467 1.36 17.82 23.61
CA VAL A 467 1.69 19.18 23.14
C VAL A 467 1.22 20.22 24.17
N ASN A 468 2.10 21.16 24.53
CA ASN A 468 1.71 22.37 25.24
C ASN A 468 1.29 23.42 24.21
N PHE A 469 -0.02 23.55 23.98
CA PHE A 469 -0.58 24.46 22.98
C PHE A 469 -0.47 25.94 23.35
N GLU A 470 -0.37 26.26 24.64
CA GLU A 470 -0.30 27.64 25.13
C GLU A 470 1.14 28.18 25.14
N ASP A 471 2.14 27.31 24.95
CA ASP A 471 3.53 27.73 24.87
C ASP A 471 3.78 28.53 23.59
N SER A 472 4.50 29.66 23.73
CA SER A 472 4.84 30.55 22.62
C SER A 472 5.51 29.86 21.42
N ILE A 473 6.26 28.77 21.65
CA ILE A 473 6.89 27.99 20.57
C ILE A 473 5.83 27.29 19.73
N SER A 474 4.85 26.64 20.38
CA SER A 474 3.76 25.93 19.69
C SER A 474 2.86 26.90 18.93
N VAL A 475 2.53 28.04 19.54
CA VAL A 475 1.75 29.11 18.89
C VAL A 475 2.48 29.65 17.66
N ALA A 476 3.78 29.93 17.78
CA ALA A 476 4.60 30.40 16.67
C ALA A 476 4.73 29.37 15.55
N ALA A 477 4.85 28.08 15.89
CA ALA A 477 4.92 27.00 14.91
C ALA A 477 3.62 26.87 14.10
N ILE A 478 2.46 26.89 14.74
CA ILE A 478 1.15 26.86 14.06
C ILE A 478 0.99 28.10 13.16
N LYS A 479 1.33 29.28 13.67
CA LYS A 479 1.29 30.53 12.89
C LYS A 479 2.22 30.46 11.68
N PHE A 480 3.43 29.93 11.82
CA PHE A 480 4.37 29.76 10.71
C PHE A 480 3.77 28.89 9.60
N LEU A 481 3.15 27.76 9.94
CA LEU A 481 2.52 26.87 8.96
C LEU A 481 1.36 27.55 8.24
N ALA A 482 0.55 28.32 8.97
CA ALA A 482 -0.59 29.07 8.42
C ALA A 482 -0.13 30.18 7.47
N ASP A 483 0.82 31.02 7.91
CA ASP A 483 1.36 32.14 7.12
C ASP A 483 2.00 31.65 5.81
N ARG A 484 2.65 30.49 5.86
CA ARG A 484 3.31 29.86 4.71
C ARG A 484 2.38 28.97 3.89
N LYS A 485 1.13 28.80 4.33
CA LYS A 485 0.11 27.93 3.69
C LYS A 485 0.63 26.51 3.43
N VAL A 486 1.41 25.98 4.37
CA VAL A 486 1.96 24.62 4.26
C VAL A 486 0.79 23.65 4.36
N VAL A 487 0.65 22.76 3.38
CA VAL A 487 -0.39 21.74 3.44
C VAL A 487 0.07 20.63 4.37
N ILE A 488 -0.77 20.29 5.34
CA ILE A 488 -0.52 19.20 6.28
C ILE A 488 -1.44 18.04 5.95
N ASP A 489 -0.82 16.89 5.81
CA ASP A 489 -1.47 15.59 5.73
C ASP A 489 -1.13 14.82 7.02
N PRO A 490 -2.05 14.76 7.99
CA PRO A 490 -1.78 14.25 9.34
C PRO A 490 -1.49 12.75 9.45
N THR A 491 -2.17 11.92 8.65
CA THR A 491 -2.17 10.45 8.74
C THR A 491 -2.48 9.92 10.16
N ILE A 492 -3.41 10.53 10.91
CA ILE A 492 -3.64 10.14 12.32
C ILE A 492 -4.14 8.70 12.45
N GLY A 493 -4.87 8.16 11.47
CA GLY A 493 -5.40 6.82 11.45
C GLY A 493 -4.33 5.75 11.58
N VAL A 494 -3.16 5.92 10.93
CA VAL A 494 -2.05 4.98 11.10
C VAL A 494 -1.47 5.05 12.52
N TYR A 495 -1.36 6.25 13.13
CA TYR A 495 -0.95 6.37 14.53
C TYR A 495 -1.97 5.75 15.49
N ASP A 496 -3.26 5.96 15.24
CA ASP A 496 -4.34 5.38 16.03
C ASP A 496 -4.23 3.85 15.98
N MET A 497 -4.04 3.25 14.80
CA MET A 497 -3.83 1.83 14.60
C MET A 497 -2.53 1.32 15.24
N SER A 498 -1.40 2.01 15.04
CA SER A 498 -0.12 1.59 15.60
C SER A 498 -0.08 1.66 17.12
N TYR A 499 -0.77 2.62 17.75
CA TYR A 499 -0.79 2.78 19.21
C TYR A 499 -2.06 2.24 19.88
N ARG A 500 -2.83 1.40 19.19
CA ARG A 500 -3.95 0.68 19.81
C ARG A 500 -3.43 -0.45 20.70
N ASN A 501 -4.25 -0.90 21.65
CA ASN A 501 -3.94 -2.13 22.36
C ASN A 501 -4.34 -3.34 21.49
N VAL A 502 -3.40 -4.25 21.21
CA VAL A 502 -3.68 -5.47 20.44
C VAL A 502 -4.76 -6.37 21.07
N LYS A 503 -5.04 -6.20 22.36
CA LYS A 503 -6.12 -6.90 23.09
C LYS A 503 -7.50 -6.26 22.95
N ASP A 504 -7.57 -5.01 22.50
CA ASP A 504 -8.85 -4.33 22.32
C ASP A 504 -9.62 -4.93 21.14
N ASP A 505 -10.94 -4.73 21.13
CA ASP A 505 -11.75 -5.08 19.97
C ASP A 505 -11.41 -4.17 18.78
N VAL A 506 -10.84 -4.75 17.71
CA VAL A 506 -10.46 -4.04 16.47
C VAL A 506 -11.68 -3.49 15.72
N THR A 507 -12.89 -4.05 15.95
CA THR A 507 -14.11 -3.57 15.30
C THR A 507 -14.53 -2.17 15.74
N LYS A 508 -13.97 -1.66 16.84
CA LYS A 508 -14.12 -0.25 17.26
C LYS A 508 -13.44 0.74 16.31
N MET A 509 -12.44 0.27 15.56
CA MET A 509 -11.76 1.08 14.53
C MET A 509 -12.29 0.77 13.15
N GLU A 510 -12.55 -0.52 12.87
CA GLU A 510 -13.10 -0.97 11.60
C GLU A 510 -14.31 -1.88 11.83
N PRO A 511 -15.53 -1.34 11.87
CA PRO A 511 -16.75 -2.12 12.09
C PRO A 511 -16.97 -3.26 11.07
N ALA A 512 -16.37 -3.18 9.88
CA ALA A 512 -16.41 -4.20 8.84
C ALA A 512 -15.22 -5.18 8.92
N PHE A 513 -14.41 -5.19 9.98
CA PHE A 513 -13.17 -5.97 10.07
C PHE A 513 -13.34 -7.46 9.71
N TYR A 514 -14.39 -8.12 10.22
CA TYR A 514 -14.64 -9.54 9.94
C TYR A 514 -15.10 -9.83 8.50
N THR A 515 -15.28 -8.79 7.70
CA THR A 515 -15.58 -8.92 6.28
C THR A 515 -14.34 -8.90 5.41
N LEU A 516 -13.19 -8.50 5.98
CA LEU A 516 -11.91 -8.52 5.29
C LEU A 516 -11.45 -9.97 5.03
N PRO A 517 -10.64 -10.23 4.00
CA PRO A 517 -9.98 -11.51 3.80
C PRO A 517 -9.12 -11.89 5.00
N LEU A 518 -9.04 -13.21 5.27
CA LEU A 518 -8.33 -13.74 6.43
C LEU A 518 -6.88 -13.20 6.57
N PRO A 519 -6.07 -13.05 5.50
CA PRO A 519 -4.73 -12.46 5.62
C PRO A 519 -4.73 -11.05 6.22
N LEU A 520 -5.66 -10.17 5.79
CA LEU A 520 -5.80 -8.83 6.39
C LEU A 520 -6.27 -8.89 7.83
N GLN A 521 -7.21 -9.79 8.15
CA GLN A 521 -7.67 -9.95 9.54
C GLN A 521 -6.51 -10.30 10.47
N ILE A 522 -5.62 -11.20 10.05
CA ILE A 522 -4.46 -11.60 10.84
C ILE A 522 -3.49 -10.42 11.02
N GLN A 523 -3.18 -9.72 9.93
CA GLN A 523 -2.29 -8.56 9.94
C GLN A 523 -2.80 -7.49 10.92
N PHE A 524 -4.02 -7.01 10.74
CA PHE A 524 -4.55 -5.91 11.55
C PHE A 524 -4.91 -6.31 12.98
N LYS A 525 -5.26 -7.58 13.24
CA LYS A 525 -5.46 -8.06 14.62
C LYS A 525 -4.16 -8.00 15.43
N ASN A 526 -3.03 -8.24 14.77
CA ASN A 526 -1.71 -8.24 15.40
C ASN A 526 -1.01 -6.88 15.33
N THR A 527 -1.61 -5.88 14.68
CA THR A 527 -1.06 -4.52 14.61
C THR A 527 -1.49 -3.72 15.84
N GLY A 528 -0.50 -3.16 16.55
CA GLY A 528 -0.71 -2.36 17.74
C GLY A 528 0.41 -2.58 18.76
N GLU A 529 0.16 -2.18 19.99
CA GLU A 529 1.11 -2.21 21.10
C GLU A 529 0.53 -2.94 22.33
N ASP A 530 1.40 -3.28 23.28
CA ASP A 530 1.00 -3.81 24.58
C ASP A 530 0.34 -2.73 25.46
N SER A 531 -0.45 -3.16 26.46
CA SER A 531 -1.19 -2.24 27.34
C SER A 531 -0.34 -1.16 28.02
N ALA A 532 0.91 -1.46 28.40
CA ALA A 532 1.78 -0.51 29.09
C ALA A 532 2.31 0.55 28.12
N THR A 533 2.70 0.13 26.91
CA THR A 533 3.11 1.04 25.84
C THR A 533 1.96 1.95 25.43
N VAL A 534 0.75 1.42 25.23
CA VAL A 534 -0.46 2.23 24.93
C VAL A 534 -0.72 3.28 26.02
N ALA A 535 -0.67 2.90 27.30
CA ALA A 535 -0.90 3.83 28.40
C ALA A 535 0.14 4.96 28.43
N ARG A 536 1.40 4.65 28.12
CA ARG A 536 2.51 5.62 28.05
C ARG A 536 2.36 6.63 26.91
N PHE A 537 1.82 6.22 25.77
CA PHE A 537 1.70 7.06 24.57
C PHE A 537 0.32 7.70 24.38
N ARG A 538 -0.68 7.35 25.21
CA ARG A 538 -2.03 7.93 25.14
C ARG A 538 -2.05 9.47 25.18
N PRO A 539 -1.33 10.17 26.09
CA PRO A 539 -1.34 11.64 26.11
C PRO A 539 -0.77 12.27 24.83
N LEU A 540 0.25 11.62 24.23
CA LEU A 540 0.77 12.03 22.92
C LEU A 540 -0.32 11.90 21.86
N LEU A 541 -0.90 10.71 21.68
CA LEU A 541 -1.87 10.44 20.62
C LEU A 541 -3.08 11.38 20.70
N GLU A 542 -3.63 11.59 21.89
CA GLU A 542 -4.76 12.53 22.07
C GLU A 542 -4.37 13.98 21.76
N SER A 543 -3.14 14.40 22.09
CA SER A 543 -2.66 15.73 21.69
C SER A 543 -2.39 15.86 20.18
N LEU A 544 -2.00 14.77 19.48
CA LEU A 544 -1.86 14.79 18.02
C LEU A 544 -3.22 14.97 17.33
N LYS A 545 -4.27 14.32 17.86
CA LYS A 545 -5.67 14.52 17.41
C LYS A 545 -6.07 15.99 17.57
N GLN A 546 -5.88 16.56 18.76
CA GLN A 546 -6.18 17.98 19.02
C GLN A 546 -5.37 18.94 18.15
N LEU A 547 -4.12 18.59 17.83
CA LEU A 547 -3.27 19.41 16.96
C LEU A 547 -3.86 19.54 15.55
N VAL A 548 -4.55 18.52 15.01
CA VAL A 548 -5.29 18.64 13.74
C VAL A 548 -6.30 19.77 13.80
N LYS A 549 -7.13 19.82 14.86
CA LYS A 549 -8.13 20.88 15.05
C LYS A 549 -7.48 22.26 15.15
N ARG A 550 -6.39 22.38 15.93
CA ARG A 550 -5.66 23.64 16.10
C ARG A 550 -5.07 24.15 14.78
N LEU A 551 -4.51 23.26 13.96
CA LEU A 551 -3.99 23.62 12.63
C LEU A 551 -5.14 24.09 11.72
N TYR A 552 -6.24 23.34 11.69
CA TYR A 552 -7.41 23.68 10.87
C TYR A 552 -7.99 25.06 11.28
N ASP A 553 -8.17 25.31 12.57
CA ASP A 553 -8.68 26.58 13.10
C ASP A 553 -7.77 27.77 12.78
N ALA A 554 -6.47 27.54 12.74
CA ALA A 554 -5.48 28.55 12.37
C ALA A 554 -5.42 28.83 10.86
N GLY A 555 -6.21 28.13 10.04
CA GLY A 555 -6.23 28.29 8.58
C GLY A 555 -5.11 27.56 7.86
N VAL A 556 -4.42 26.61 8.51
CA VAL A 556 -3.48 25.70 7.83
C VAL A 556 -4.29 24.77 6.93
N PRO A 557 -3.95 24.61 5.63
CA PRO A 557 -4.60 23.64 4.78
C PRO A 557 -4.37 22.21 5.31
N VAL A 558 -5.42 21.55 5.79
CA VAL A 558 -5.38 20.15 6.23
C VAL A 558 -6.09 19.27 5.20
N VAL A 559 -5.44 18.20 4.77
CA VAL A 559 -6.02 17.18 3.90
C VAL A 559 -6.03 15.83 4.59
N ALA A 560 -7.07 15.02 4.35
CA ALA A 560 -7.14 13.65 4.85
C ALA A 560 -6.22 12.76 4.02
N GLY A 561 -5.32 12.04 4.67
CA GLY A 561 -4.47 11.02 4.09
C GLY A 561 -4.24 9.89 5.09
N THR A 562 -3.97 8.67 4.61
CA THR A 562 -4.01 7.48 5.46
C THR A 562 -2.67 6.77 5.63
N ASP A 563 -1.71 7.04 4.74
CA ASP A 563 -0.46 6.31 4.56
C ASP A 563 -0.74 4.87 4.10
N MET A 564 -1.05 4.00 5.06
CA MET A 564 -1.55 2.64 4.86
C MET A 564 -2.45 2.25 6.03
N GLY A 565 -3.39 1.34 5.80
CA GLY A 565 -4.28 0.80 6.83
C GLY A 565 -5.33 -0.12 6.23
N PHE A 566 -6.53 -0.15 6.78
CA PHE A 566 -7.66 -0.88 6.22
C PHE A 566 -7.92 -0.44 4.77
N PRO A 567 -7.75 -1.33 3.76
CA PRO A 567 -7.84 -0.92 2.38
C PRO A 567 -9.20 -0.31 2.05
N GLY A 568 -9.19 0.90 1.52
CA GLY A 568 -10.38 1.72 1.28
C GLY A 568 -10.92 2.46 2.51
N PHE A 569 -11.05 1.79 3.66
CA PHE A 569 -11.76 2.34 4.83
C PHE A 569 -10.93 3.25 5.73
N SER A 570 -9.61 3.31 5.57
CA SER A 570 -8.76 4.14 6.44
C SER A 570 -9.14 5.62 6.42
N VAL A 571 -9.62 6.14 5.28
CA VAL A 571 -10.02 7.55 5.18
C VAL A 571 -11.26 7.83 6.03
N ASP A 572 -12.16 6.86 6.16
CA ASP A 572 -13.35 6.98 7.01
C ASP A 572 -12.91 7.17 8.47
N ARG A 573 -11.94 6.36 8.90
CA ARG A 573 -11.37 6.45 10.25
C ARG A 573 -10.64 7.78 10.47
N GLU A 574 -9.91 8.28 9.47
CA GLU A 574 -9.25 9.58 9.53
C GLU A 574 -10.27 10.70 9.80
N LEU A 575 -11.40 10.70 9.08
CA LEU A 575 -12.45 11.70 9.24
C LEU A 575 -13.19 11.58 10.59
N GLU A 576 -13.45 10.36 11.05
CA GLU A 576 -14.01 10.11 12.38
C GLU A 576 -13.10 10.68 13.49
N ILE A 577 -11.78 10.51 13.35
CA ILE A 577 -10.80 11.07 14.28
C ILE A 577 -10.81 12.60 14.24
N TYR A 578 -10.95 13.21 13.06
CA TYR A 578 -11.00 14.67 12.95
C TYR A 578 -12.23 15.25 13.64
N VAL A 579 -13.38 14.59 13.50
CA VAL A 579 -14.60 14.98 14.23
C VAL A 579 -14.44 14.77 15.73
N ALA A 580 -13.87 13.64 16.16
CA ALA A 580 -13.55 13.39 17.57
C ALA A 580 -12.56 14.43 18.15
N ALA A 581 -11.67 14.97 17.32
CA ALA A 581 -10.77 16.07 17.68
C ALA A 581 -11.45 17.46 17.73
N GLY A 582 -12.71 17.55 17.29
CA GLY A 582 -13.54 18.75 17.39
C GLY A 582 -13.83 19.45 16.07
N LEU A 583 -13.42 18.92 14.91
CA LEU A 583 -13.93 19.42 13.63
C LEU A 583 -15.44 19.11 13.55
N THR A 584 -16.20 20.00 12.94
CA THR A 584 -17.57 19.65 12.51
C THR A 584 -17.49 18.60 11.38
N PRO A 585 -18.52 17.76 11.20
CA PRO A 585 -18.52 16.80 10.10
C PRO A 585 -18.34 17.45 8.71
N ALA A 586 -18.90 18.64 8.49
CA ALA A 586 -18.68 19.39 7.25
C ALA A 586 -17.20 19.79 7.06
N GLN A 587 -16.53 20.25 8.12
CA GLN A 587 -15.09 20.58 8.07
C GLN A 587 -14.25 19.34 7.80
N ALA A 588 -14.55 18.20 8.42
CA ALA A 588 -13.87 16.94 8.15
C ALA A 588 -14.08 16.50 6.69
N LEU A 589 -15.31 16.52 6.17
CA LEU A 589 -15.58 16.16 4.77
C LEU A 589 -14.82 17.04 3.77
N LYS A 590 -14.59 18.33 4.06
CA LYS A 590 -13.78 19.21 3.21
C LYS A 590 -12.34 18.70 3.03
N THR A 591 -11.72 18.18 4.09
CA THR A 591 -10.33 17.69 4.06
C THR A 591 -10.16 16.47 3.14
N ALA A 592 -11.25 15.74 2.85
CA ALA A 592 -11.29 14.60 1.94
C ALA A 592 -12.08 14.87 0.64
N THR A 593 -12.40 16.12 0.30
CA THR A 593 -13.13 16.44 -0.95
C THR A 593 -12.59 17.67 -1.66
N ILE A 594 -13.04 18.87 -1.26
CA ILE A 594 -12.73 20.12 -1.96
C ILE A 594 -11.34 20.66 -1.62
N THR A 595 -10.90 20.56 -0.36
CA THR A 595 -9.56 21.02 0.04
C THR A 595 -8.45 20.32 -0.75
N PRO A 596 -8.42 18.98 -0.86
CA PRO A 596 -7.38 18.32 -1.64
C PRO A 596 -7.48 18.63 -3.14
N ALA A 597 -8.70 18.79 -3.67
CA ALA A 597 -8.88 19.23 -5.05
C ALA A 597 -8.31 20.65 -5.29
N GLN A 598 -8.48 21.59 -4.35
CA GLN A 598 -7.88 22.93 -4.44
C GLN A 598 -6.36 22.89 -4.35
N VAL A 599 -5.84 22.12 -3.38
CA VAL A 599 -4.40 21.94 -3.16
C VAL A 599 -3.70 21.38 -4.40
N MET A 600 -4.36 20.46 -5.11
CA MET A 600 -3.82 19.86 -6.35
C MET A 600 -4.23 20.60 -7.63
N GLY A 601 -4.93 21.74 -7.54
CA GLY A 601 -5.35 22.54 -8.71
C GLY A 601 -6.43 21.88 -9.59
N LEU A 602 -7.25 21.01 -9.00
CA LEU A 602 -8.30 20.21 -9.64
C LEU A 602 -9.73 20.60 -9.21
N ASP A 603 -9.89 21.59 -8.35
CA ASP A 603 -11.17 22.09 -7.81
C ASP A 603 -12.15 22.56 -8.89
N LYS A 604 -11.65 23.11 -10.01
CA LYS A 604 -12.50 23.44 -11.17
C LYS A 604 -13.09 22.23 -11.88
N LYS A 605 -12.52 21.04 -11.67
CA LYS A 605 -12.90 19.79 -12.35
C LYS A 605 -13.63 18.81 -11.43
N THR A 606 -13.37 18.77 -10.12
CA THR A 606 -13.91 17.77 -9.20
C THR A 606 -13.81 18.24 -7.73
N GLY A 607 -14.14 17.39 -6.76
CA GLY A 607 -14.08 17.68 -5.32
C GLY A 607 -15.32 18.35 -4.72
N SER A 608 -16.36 18.61 -5.52
CA SER A 608 -17.65 19.22 -5.11
C SER A 608 -18.75 18.88 -6.12
N ILE A 609 -20.02 18.98 -5.72
CA ILE A 609 -21.16 18.80 -6.63
C ILE A 609 -21.52 20.15 -7.23
N ALA A 610 -21.10 20.39 -8.47
CA ALA A 610 -21.43 21.60 -9.21
C ALA A 610 -21.54 21.32 -10.72
N ILE A 611 -22.40 22.06 -11.41
CA ILE A 611 -22.58 21.94 -12.87
C ILE A 611 -21.25 22.17 -13.59
N GLY A 612 -20.94 21.30 -14.56
CA GLY A 612 -19.72 21.32 -15.36
C GLY A 612 -18.56 20.50 -14.78
N LYS A 613 -18.58 20.17 -13.48
CA LYS A 613 -17.57 19.30 -12.84
C LYS A 613 -17.80 17.83 -13.20
N ASN A 614 -16.75 17.03 -13.05
CA ASN A 614 -16.79 15.58 -13.22
C ASN A 614 -17.75 14.95 -12.22
N ALA A 615 -18.45 13.91 -12.67
CA ALA A 615 -19.33 13.11 -11.85
C ALA A 615 -18.53 12.05 -11.07
N ASP A 616 -17.75 12.52 -10.11
CA ASP A 616 -17.11 11.71 -9.07
C ASP A 616 -17.97 11.86 -7.80
N ILE A 617 -18.90 10.94 -7.61
CA ILE A 617 -20.03 11.07 -6.67
C ILE A 617 -20.20 9.77 -5.90
N ILE A 618 -20.57 9.87 -4.63
CA ILE A 618 -21.01 8.74 -3.84
C ILE A 618 -22.41 8.99 -3.27
N ILE A 619 -23.15 7.90 -3.09
CA ILE A 619 -24.45 7.90 -2.41
C ILE A 619 -24.31 7.05 -1.16
N VAL A 620 -24.54 7.66 0.00
CA VAL A 620 -24.42 7.01 1.30
C VAL A 620 -25.77 6.91 1.98
N ASP A 621 -25.96 5.82 2.72
CA ASP A 621 -27.15 5.60 3.54
C ASP A 621 -26.95 6.21 4.93
N GLY A 622 -27.71 7.26 5.22
CA GLY A 622 -27.50 8.14 6.37
C GLY A 622 -27.19 9.58 5.98
N ASN A 623 -26.84 10.41 6.97
CA ASN A 623 -26.49 11.81 6.83
C ASN A 623 -25.14 12.09 7.53
N PRO A 624 -24.04 12.17 6.76
CA PRO A 624 -22.71 12.48 7.27
C PRO A 624 -22.59 13.80 8.05
N LEU A 625 -23.49 14.76 7.86
CA LEU A 625 -23.49 15.99 8.67
C LEU A 625 -23.98 15.78 10.11
N ASN A 626 -24.82 14.76 10.33
CA ASN A 626 -25.32 14.39 11.65
C ASN A 626 -24.42 13.34 12.32
N ASN A 627 -23.97 12.36 11.53
CA ASN A 627 -23.08 11.29 11.98
C ASN A 627 -22.01 11.03 10.91
N ILE A 628 -20.78 11.45 11.18
CA ILE A 628 -19.68 11.32 10.21
C ILE A 628 -19.46 9.87 9.77
N SER A 629 -19.70 8.87 10.63
CA SER A 629 -19.53 7.45 10.31
C SER A 629 -20.49 6.94 9.22
N ASP A 630 -21.54 7.70 8.86
CA ASP A 630 -22.44 7.33 7.76
C ASP A 630 -21.71 7.29 6.39
N ILE A 631 -20.53 7.89 6.27
CA ILE A 631 -19.67 7.78 5.07
C ILE A 631 -19.28 6.33 4.75
N ARG A 632 -19.22 5.45 5.76
CA ARG A 632 -18.92 4.01 5.59
C ARG A 632 -20.05 3.25 4.88
N ASN A 633 -21.26 3.83 4.83
CA ASN A 633 -22.45 3.19 4.29
C ASN A 633 -22.67 3.49 2.81
N VAL A 634 -21.62 3.37 1.99
CA VAL A 634 -21.67 3.64 0.55
C VAL A 634 -22.59 2.63 -0.15
N LYS A 635 -23.55 3.14 -0.92
CA LYS A 635 -24.51 2.34 -1.70
C LYS A 635 -24.25 2.37 -3.19
N VAL A 636 -23.73 3.48 -3.69
CA VAL A 636 -23.40 3.68 -5.11
C VAL A 636 -22.18 4.57 -5.20
N VAL A 637 -21.27 4.24 -6.12
CA VAL A 637 -20.17 5.11 -6.53
C VAL A 637 -20.29 5.40 -8.00
N ILE A 638 -20.13 6.67 -8.37
CA ILE A 638 -20.03 7.10 -9.76
C ILE A 638 -18.65 7.71 -9.94
N LYS A 639 -17.86 7.18 -10.87
CA LYS A 639 -16.51 7.66 -11.18
C LYS A 639 -16.37 7.80 -12.69
N GLY A 640 -16.05 9.00 -13.17
CA GLY A 640 -15.96 9.28 -14.61
C GLY A 640 -17.23 8.89 -15.38
N GLY A 641 -18.41 9.02 -14.77
CA GLY A 641 -19.71 8.67 -15.36
C GLY A 641 -20.07 7.18 -15.35
N LYS A 642 -19.19 6.30 -14.87
CA LYS A 642 -19.49 4.88 -14.68
C LYS A 642 -20.08 4.64 -13.29
N VAL A 643 -21.15 3.87 -13.22
CA VAL A 643 -21.82 3.52 -11.97
C VAL A 643 -21.29 2.19 -11.46
N TYR A 644 -20.86 2.17 -10.20
CA TYR A 644 -20.29 1.02 -9.51
C TYR A 644 -21.13 0.66 -8.28
N SER A 645 -21.25 -0.65 -8.03
CA SER A 645 -21.84 -1.19 -6.81
C SER A 645 -20.73 -1.53 -5.82
N PRO A 646 -20.70 -0.92 -4.62
CA PRO A 646 -19.75 -1.26 -3.56
C PRO A 646 -19.74 -2.75 -3.20
N THR A 647 -20.90 -3.40 -3.15
CA THR A 647 -21.00 -4.86 -2.92
C THR A 647 -20.29 -5.69 -4.00
N VAL A 648 -20.38 -5.29 -5.27
CA VAL A 648 -19.66 -5.97 -6.35
C VAL A 648 -18.16 -5.75 -6.21
N LEU A 649 -17.74 -4.52 -5.91
CA LEU A 649 -16.33 -4.16 -5.73
C LEU A 649 -15.70 -4.89 -4.52
N HIS A 650 -16.40 -4.96 -3.38
CA HIS A 650 -16.01 -5.75 -2.21
C HIS A 650 -15.76 -7.21 -2.57
N LYS A 651 -16.70 -7.85 -3.27
CA LYS A 651 -16.56 -9.25 -3.69
C LYS A 651 -15.35 -9.47 -4.61
N MET A 652 -15.00 -8.50 -5.47
CA MET A 652 -13.82 -8.60 -6.33
C MET A 652 -12.52 -8.74 -5.55
N VAL A 653 -12.44 -8.13 -4.37
CA VAL A 653 -11.23 -8.12 -3.53
C VAL A 653 -11.32 -9.07 -2.34
N GLY A 654 -12.29 -10.00 -2.38
CA GLY A 654 -12.48 -11.05 -1.39
C GLY A 654 -13.20 -10.61 -0.12
N PHE A 655 -13.77 -9.41 -0.07
CA PHE A 655 -14.51 -8.95 1.10
C PHE A 655 -15.88 -9.64 1.11
N SER A 656 -16.35 -10.07 2.28
CA SER A 656 -17.58 -10.88 2.41
C SER A 656 -18.88 -10.05 2.48
N LYS A 657 -18.80 -8.72 2.34
CA LYS A 657 -19.92 -7.77 2.39
C LYS A 657 -20.53 -7.45 1.02
#